data_AF-A0A0F2N8Y2-F1
#
_entry.id   AF-A0A0F2N8Y2-F1
#
_cell.length_a   1.000
_cell.length_b   1.000
_cell.length_c   1.000
_cell.angle_alpha   90.00
_cell.angle_beta   90.00
_cell.angle_gamma   90.00
#
_symmetry.space_group_name_H-M   'P 1'
#
loop_
_entity.id
_entity.type
_entity.pdbx_description
1 polymer ?
#
loop_
_entity_poly.entity_id
_entity_poly.type
_entity_poly.pdbx_seq_one_letter_code
_entity_poly.pdbx_strand_id
1 'polypeptide(L)'
;MKRMILVLLALPIAAPSSGFAEVHGEINAGIRANDFDDESARFDEYRDRSDGLFGSADILMDSETSFLGASVENPALDDQYYNLRGGLFGLFKGEIFYDELTHQLSYNALTPAAGIGSDVLFVPDPVPPVSAWSDFDYNVEVKTLGAQFTVDTHNPFYFKASADQQRKEGIMPYGLYNSGTFKLAMPIDYTTYNTLLETGYRSKETTAALIAGYSYFDNDFDVLTLRFGGELEEYSTPIDNYSYNFSGRVTQRLPMESLLALKAAFNHHLSEADFSKYVSIASPEADNEFDGDVRYIRGSAVLTSQWDKMLDTRLYYSYVNRENESDEITSITGGTRTNHLFEYDKHQAGLDANYRLSKVNKLSGGYEFDATDRTREDAEQTFDNLLFAQLKNTSLDWMSAMFRLEYLNRWSDSDYSEETLSGDGLIHEFFTPFDYATKDRYRAKVAFEFNPLERLGLGLSYSLVFDDYDATQFGLQKDQRHELYADANMQLPAKIKLDTYAGYEYTESEFDSRRFNPGGADPTLPPDALNFNWSEEFDYDFFVIGSKVFIPIIARLDLVLNADYQFVDGNIDFARSAAAGAPLGTITEADDYYKTTAGIKSIYKADDQWSITLGYAYEKSNLDDWRYDNFTYRSGSVYLSGDGLDRDYEVHQVYALTSYRF
;
A
#
# COMPACT_ATOMS: atom_id res chain seq x y z
N MET A 1 -28.25 -21.68 -0.13
CA MET A 1 -29.55 -21.29 -0.75
C MET A 1 -29.85 -19.78 -0.72
N LYS A 2 -29.21 -18.95 0.10
CA LYS A 2 -29.32 -17.47 0.02
C LYS A 2 -28.41 -16.81 -1.04
N ARG A 3 -27.32 -17.47 -1.47
CA ARG A 3 -26.38 -16.98 -2.51
C ARG A 3 -26.93 -17.05 -3.96
N MET A 4 -28.05 -17.72 -4.21
CA MET A 4 -28.61 -17.90 -5.58
C MET A 4 -29.56 -16.78 -6.04
N ILE A 5 -29.92 -15.84 -5.17
CA ILE A 5 -30.90 -14.78 -5.50
C ILE A 5 -30.25 -13.60 -6.25
N LEU A 6 -28.94 -13.39 -6.11
CA LEU A 6 -28.19 -12.35 -6.85
C LEU A 6 -27.92 -12.74 -8.30
N VAL A 7 -27.69 -14.04 -8.59
CA VAL A 7 -27.47 -14.55 -9.96
C VAL A 7 -28.70 -14.34 -10.86
N LEU A 8 -29.90 -14.26 -10.28
CA LEU A 8 -31.15 -13.98 -11.02
C LEU A 8 -31.46 -12.49 -11.21
N LEU A 9 -30.77 -11.60 -10.49
CA LEU A 9 -30.86 -10.14 -10.68
C LEU A 9 -29.73 -9.59 -11.57
N ALA A 10 -28.63 -10.34 -11.74
CA ALA A 10 -27.48 -9.96 -12.58
C ALA A 10 -27.52 -10.48 -14.03
N LEU A 11 -28.47 -11.35 -14.38
CA LEU A 11 -28.74 -11.68 -15.78
C LEU A 11 -29.83 -10.74 -16.30
N PRO A 12 -29.50 -9.70 -17.09
CA PRO A 12 -30.51 -9.13 -17.96
C PRO A 12 -30.90 -10.26 -18.93
N ILE A 13 -32.04 -10.90 -18.68
CA ILE A 13 -32.78 -11.56 -19.75
C ILE A 13 -33.10 -10.43 -20.72
N ALA A 14 -32.21 -10.24 -21.70
CA ALA A 14 -32.31 -9.24 -22.74
C ALA A 14 -33.48 -9.60 -23.65
N ALA A 15 -34.69 -9.30 -23.20
CA ALA A 15 -35.75 -8.94 -24.12
C ALA A 15 -35.43 -7.51 -24.57
N PRO A 16 -35.15 -7.26 -25.86
CA PRO A 16 -34.90 -5.91 -26.33
C PRO A 16 -36.14 -5.06 -26.05
N SER A 17 -36.04 -4.20 -25.04
CA SER A 17 -36.96 -3.06 -24.96
C SER A 17 -36.69 -2.19 -26.18
N SER A 18 -37.75 -1.67 -26.78
CA SER A 18 -37.78 -1.01 -28.09
C SER A 18 -37.04 0.34 -28.17
N GLY A 19 -36.00 0.58 -27.36
CA GLY A 19 -35.30 1.85 -27.22
C GLY A 19 -33.77 1.83 -27.38
N PHE A 20 -33.11 0.67 -27.37
CA PHE A 20 -31.67 0.57 -27.65
C PHE A 20 -31.43 0.08 -29.09
N ALA A 21 -30.49 0.71 -29.79
CA ALA A 21 -30.25 0.49 -31.21
C ALA A 21 -29.14 -0.53 -31.47
N GLU A 22 -28.13 -0.56 -30.58
CA GLU A 22 -26.98 -1.45 -30.69
C GLU A 22 -26.74 -2.14 -29.34
N VAL A 23 -26.31 -3.39 -29.42
CA VAL A 23 -25.90 -4.20 -28.27
C VAL A 23 -24.58 -4.82 -28.66
N HIS A 24 -23.55 -4.56 -27.86
CA HIS A 24 -22.24 -5.16 -28.06
C HIS A 24 -21.68 -5.64 -26.73
N GLY A 25 -20.85 -6.67 -26.77
CA GLY A 25 -20.28 -7.22 -25.54
C GLY A 25 -19.38 -8.41 -25.74
N GLU A 26 -18.83 -8.88 -24.63
CA GLU A 26 -18.01 -10.08 -24.54
C GLU A 26 -18.44 -10.90 -23.33
N ILE A 27 -18.67 -12.20 -23.52
CA ILE A 27 -18.96 -13.15 -22.44
C ILE A 27 -17.87 -14.22 -22.45
N ASN A 28 -17.30 -14.44 -21.28
CA ASN A 28 -16.21 -15.36 -21.00
C ASN A 28 -16.71 -16.42 -20.02
N ALA A 29 -16.61 -17.69 -20.39
CA ALA A 29 -16.94 -18.81 -19.51
C ALA A 29 -15.83 -19.86 -19.59
N GLY A 30 -15.26 -20.21 -18.45
CA GLY A 30 -14.12 -21.09 -18.35
C GLY A 30 -14.20 -22.08 -17.20
N ILE A 31 -13.32 -23.06 -17.28
CA ILE A 31 -13.07 -24.04 -16.21
C ILE A 31 -11.57 -24.09 -15.96
N ARG A 32 -11.16 -24.12 -14.70
CA ARG A 32 -9.78 -24.26 -14.27
C ARG A 32 -9.64 -25.41 -13.27
N ALA A 33 -8.46 -26.01 -13.26
CA ALA A 33 -8.05 -27.00 -12.29
C ALA A 33 -6.59 -26.73 -11.91
N ASN A 34 -6.29 -26.85 -10.62
CA ASN A 34 -4.98 -26.66 -10.03
C ASN A 34 -4.48 -27.99 -9.47
N ASP A 35 -3.19 -28.24 -9.65
CA ASP A 35 -2.47 -29.37 -9.07
C ASP A 35 -1.31 -28.80 -8.26
N PHE A 36 -1.35 -29.00 -6.94
CA PHE A 36 -0.39 -28.45 -6.00
C PHE A 36 0.60 -29.54 -5.57
N ASP A 37 1.90 -29.23 -5.70
CA ASP A 37 2.93 -30.02 -5.01
C ASP A 37 3.02 -29.57 -3.54
N ASP A 38 2.93 -28.26 -3.30
CA ASP A 38 2.80 -27.63 -1.99
C ASP A 38 1.66 -26.59 -2.05
N GLU A 39 0.69 -26.67 -1.14
CA GLU A 39 -0.49 -25.79 -1.07
C GLU A 39 -0.27 -24.69 -0.03
N SER A 40 -0.59 -23.44 -0.39
CA SER A 40 -0.48 -22.31 0.51
C SER A 40 -1.50 -21.22 0.25
N ALA A 41 -1.96 -20.54 1.32
CA ALA A 41 -2.76 -19.31 1.23
C ALA A 41 -2.08 -18.22 0.39
N ARG A 42 -0.75 -18.24 0.30
CA ARG A 42 0.02 -17.31 -0.54
C ARG A 42 -0.29 -17.40 -2.03
N PHE A 43 -0.78 -18.54 -2.51
CA PHE A 43 -1.24 -18.66 -3.89
C PHE A 43 -2.51 -17.84 -4.14
N ASP A 44 -3.42 -17.78 -3.16
CA ASP A 44 -4.71 -17.07 -3.22
C ASP A 44 -4.68 -15.74 -2.46
N GLU A 45 -3.50 -15.19 -2.20
CA GLU A 45 -3.36 -13.86 -1.59
C GLU A 45 -3.92 -12.79 -2.54
N TYR A 46 -5.01 -12.12 -2.12
CA TYR A 46 -5.75 -11.12 -2.90
C TYR A 46 -6.47 -11.61 -4.16
N ARG A 47 -6.74 -12.92 -4.29
CA ARG A 47 -7.44 -13.49 -5.45
C ARG A 47 -8.08 -14.82 -5.12
N ASP A 48 -9.06 -15.25 -5.93
CA ASP A 48 -9.59 -16.60 -5.86
C ASP A 48 -9.25 -17.36 -7.15
N ARG A 49 -8.32 -18.32 -7.04
CA ARG A 49 -7.91 -19.22 -8.13
C ARG A 49 -8.41 -20.66 -7.97
N SER A 50 -9.39 -20.90 -7.09
CA SER A 50 -9.99 -22.20 -6.78
C SER A 50 -10.47 -22.99 -8.01
N ASP A 51 -10.42 -24.31 -7.92
CA ASP A 51 -10.91 -25.22 -8.96
C ASP A 51 -12.39 -24.97 -9.31
N GLY A 52 -12.71 -25.11 -10.61
CA GLY A 52 -14.08 -25.06 -11.09
C GLY A 52 -14.33 -23.97 -12.12
N LEU A 53 -15.54 -23.43 -12.10
CA LEU A 53 -16.02 -22.48 -13.10
C LEU A 53 -15.54 -21.06 -12.76
N PHE A 54 -15.11 -20.34 -13.79
CA PHE A 54 -14.80 -18.91 -13.70
C PHE A 54 -15.26 -18.22 -14.99
N GLY A 55 -15.34 -16.90 -14.98
CA GLY A 55 -15.78 -16.19 -16.17
C GLY A 55 -15.92 -14.70 -15.94
N SER A 56 -16.29 -14.00 -17.00
CA SER A 56 -16.64 -12.59 -16.96
C SER A 56 -17.67 -12.27 -18.03
N ALA A 57 -18.36 -11.15 -17.90
CA ALA A 57 -19.26 -10.64 -18.92
C ALA A 57 -19.22 -9.13 -18.93
N ASP A 58 -19.00 -8.54 -20.09
CA ASP A 58 -19.10 -7.10 -20.33
C ASP A 58 -20.11 -6.87 -21.44
N ILE A 59 -21.21 -6.19 -21.12
CA ILE A 59 -22.30 -5.93 -22.05
C ILE A 59 -22.58 -4.43 -22.04
N LEU A 60 -22.67 -3.82 -23.22
CA LEU A 60 -23.11 -2.44 -23.40
C LEU A 60 -24.26 -2.40 -24.41
N MET A 61 -25.37 -1.83 -23.97
CA MET A 61 -26.53 -1.51 -24.80
C MET A 61 -26.59 0.00 -24.94
N ASP A 62 -26.63 0.51 -26.16
CA ASP A 62 -26.68 1.95 -26.39
C ASP A 62 -27.62 2.35 -27.54
N SER A 63 -27.97 3.63 -27.51
CA SER A 63 -28.72 4.35 -28.52
C SER A 63 -28.01 5.67 -28.80
N GLU A 64 -28.54 6.51 -29.68
CA GLU A 64 -27.99 7.86 -29.90
C GLU A 64 -27.98 8.74 -28.63
N THR A 65 -28.80 8.42 -27.61
CA THR A 65 -28.99 9.29 -26.44
C THR A 65 -28.78 8.61 -25.09
N SER A 66 -28.84 7.28 -25.04
CA SER A 66 -28.83 6.51 -23.79
C SER A 66 -27.88 5.33 -23.85
N PHE A 67 -27.39 4.90 -22.70
CA PHE A 67 -26.64 3.66 -22.57
C PHE A 67 -26.97 2.92 -21.28
N LEU A 68 -26.77 1.61 -21.31
CA LEU A 68 -26.85 0.70 -20.18
C LEU A 68 -25.75 -0.34 -20.34
N GLY A 69 -24.81 -0.36 -19.39
CA GLY A 69 -23.72 -1.31 -19.34
C GLY A 69 -23.80 -2.19 -18.10
N ALA A 70 -23.45 -3.46 -18.25
CA ALA A 70 -23.26 -4.41 -17.15
C ALA A 70 -21.89 -5.07 -17.30
N SER A 71 -21.12 -5.11 -16.21
CA SER A 71 -19.84 -5.80 -16.13
C SER A 71 -19.89 -6.78 -14.95
N VAL A 72 -19.39 -7.99 -15.16
CA VAL A 72 -19.31 -9.05 -14.14
C VAL A 72 -17.95 -9.72 -14.28
N GLU A 73 -17.23 -9.89 -13.18
CA GLU A 73 -15.96 -10.63 -13.13
C GLU A 73 -16.03 -11.67 -12.01
N ASN A 74 -15.50 -12.86 -12.30
CA ASN A 74 -15.38 -13.98 -11.37
C ASN A 74 -16.65 -14.28 -10.56
N PRO A 75 -17.84 -14.39 -11.21
CA PRO A 75 -19.09 -14.53 -10.48
C PRO A 75 -19.10 -15.78 -9.60
N ALA A 76 -19.48 -15.60 -8.33
CA ALA A 76 -19.53 -16.63 -7.28
C ALA A 76 -18.16 -17.17 -6.80
N LEU A 77 -17.07 -16.47 -7.12
CA LEU A 77 -15.77 -16.62 -6.47
C LEU A 77 -15.60 -15.53 -5.39
N ASP A 78 -14.60 -15.69 -4.53
CA ASP A 78 -14.33 -14.79 -3.40
C ASP A 78 -13.54 -13.51 -3.82
N ASP A 79 -13.38 -13.29 -5.13
CA ASP A 79 -12.83 -12.08 -5.77
C ASP A 79 -13.77 -11.48 -6.83
N GLN A 80 -15.08 -11.62 -6.62
CA GLN A 80 -16.12 -11.26 -7.58
C GLN A 80 -16.41 -9.75 -7.67
N TYR A 81 -16.67 -9.28 -8.89
CA TYR A 81 -17.06 -7.90 -9.17
C TYR A 81 -18.34 -7.84 -10.02
N TYR A 82 -19.26 -6.95 -9.67
CA TYR A 82 -20.46 -6.66 -10.45
C TYR A 82 -20.64 -5.15 -10.57
N ASN A 83 -20.97 -4.67 -11.76
CA ASN A 83 -21.25 -3.27 -12.02
C ASN A 83 -22.41 -3.14 -13.00
N LEU A 84 -23.42 -2.36 -12.63
CA LEU A 84 -24.49 -1.92 -13.51
C LEU A 84 -24.43 -0.40 -13.62
N ARG A 85 -24.24 0.10 -14.84
CA ARG A 85 -24.17 1.54 -15.14
C ARG A 85 -25.14 1.91 -16.24
N GLY A 86 -25.70 3.10 -16.18
CA GLY A 86 -26.56 3.58 -17.27
C GLY A 86 -26.92 5.04 -17.16
N GLY A 87 -27.47 5.61 -18.21
CA GLY A 87 -27.86 7.01 -18.22
C GLY A 87 -28.09 7.57 -19.61
N LEU A 88 -28.13 8.91 -19.68
CA LEU A 88 -28.24 9.67 -20.90
C LEU A 88 -26.93 10.38 -21.20
N PHE A 89 -26.41 10.22 -22.42
CA PHE A 89 -25.14 10.80 -22.82
C PHE A 89 -25.14 12.32 -22.61
N GLY A 90 -24.15 12.82 -21.86
CA GLY A 90 -23.98 14.24 -21.57
C GLY A 90 -25.04 14.88 -20.65
N LEU A 91 -25.92 14.08 -20.02
CA LEU A 91 -26.93 14.60 -19.09
C LEU A 91 -26.84 13.95 -17.70
N PHE A 92 -26.83 12.62 -17.61
CA PHE A 92 -26.62 11.94 -16.33
C PHE A 92 -26.10 10.51 -16.50
N LYS A 93 -25.43 10.02 -15.47
CA LYS A 93 -24.98 8.63 -15.31
C LYS A 93 -25.32 8.16 -13.90
N GLY A 94 -25.93 6.99 -13.80
CA GLY A 94 -26.05 6.20 -12.57
C GLY A 94 -25.19 4.94 -12.65
N GLU A 95 -24.72 4.48 -11.50
CA GLU A 95 -23.88 3.29 -11.34
C GLU A 95 -24.18 2.64 -10.00
N ILE A 96 -24.29 1.31 -9.98
CA ILE A 96 -24.38 0.49 -8.78
C ILE A 96 -23.35 -0.62 -8.96
N PHE A 97 -22.52 -0.85 -7.95
CA PHE A 97 -21.48 -1.86 -8.00
C PHE A 97 -21.42 -2.66 -6.70
N TYR A 98 -20.97 -3.91 -6.83
CA TYR A 98 -20.56 -4.78 -5.74
C TYR A 98 -19.15 -5.27 -6.04
N ASP A 99 -18.28 -5.23 -5.06
CA ASP A 99 -16.89 -5.66 -5.15
C ASP A 99 -16.55 -6.48 -3.92
N GLU A 100 -15.85 -7.59 -4.12
CA GLU A 100 -15.42 -8.50 -3.06
C GLU A 100 -13.94 -8.82 -3.24
N LEU A 101 -13.17 -8.66 -2.17
CA LEU A 101 -11.75 -8.93 -2.12
C LEU A 101 -11.47 -9.82 -0.91
N THR A 102 -10.77 -10.92 -1.12
CA THR A 102 -10.30 -11.80 -0.05
C THR A 102 -8.80 -11.61 0.19
N HIS A 103 -8.35 -11.61 1.44
CA HIS A 103 -6.95 -11.69 1.84
C HIS A 103 -6.75 -12.97 2.61
N GLN A 104 -6.23 -14.00 1.92
CA GLN A 104 -5.82 -15.26 2.53
C GLN A 104 -4.41 -15.08 3.12
N LEU A 105 -4.29 -15.17 4.45
CA LEU A 105 -3.01 -15.00 5.15
C LEU A 105 -2.34 -16.33 5.46
N SER A 106 -3.13 -17.32 5.91
CA SER A 106 -2.64 -18.67 6.23
C SER A 106 -3.82 -19.65 6.33
N TYR A 107 -3.64 -20.85 5.78
CA TYR A 107 -4.51 -21.99 5.94
C TYR A 107 -4.05 -22.89 7.09
N ASN A 108 -5.01 -23.55 7.74
CA ASN A 108 -4.78 -24.61 8.73
C ASN A 108 -3.84 -24.21 9.89
N ALA A 109 -3.88 -22.94 10.31
CA ALA A 109 -3.19 -22.50 11.52
C ALA A 109 -3.73 -23.26 12.74
N LEU A 110 -2.88 -23.60 13.71
CA LEU A 110 -3.31 -24.36 14.88
C LEU A 110 -3.30 -23.49 16.13
N THR A 111 -4.35 -23.59 16.93
CA THR A 111 -4.43 -22.81 18.18
C THR A 111 -4.93 -23.66 19.35
N PRO A 112 -4.36 -23.48 20.56
CA PRO A 112 -4.92 -24.03 21.79
C PRO A 112 -6.16 -23.26 22.27
N ALA A 113 -6.45 -22.09 21.69
CA ALA A 113 -7.56 -21.25 22.09
C ALA A 113 -8.90 -21.75 21.50
N ALA A 114 -9.91 -21.83 22.34
CA ALA A 114 -11.31 -21.92 21.93
C ALA A 114 -11.92 -20.51 21.80
N GLY A 115 -13.04 -20.40 21.08
CA GLY A 115 -13.72 -19.11 20.88
C GLY A 115 -13.18 -18.29 19.71
N ILE A 116 -12.44 -18.90 18.79
CA ILE A 116 -11.97 -18.27 17.56
C ILE A 116 -13.16 -17.68 16.78
N GLY A 117 -13.04 -16.42 16.36
CA GLY A 117 -14.13 -15.67 15.73
C GLY A 117 -15.09 -14.96 16.69
N SER A 118 -14.83 -14.99 18.00
CA SER A 118 -15.58 -14.24 19.02
C SER A 118 -14.70 -13.26 19.80
N ASP A 119 -15.33 -12.37 20.57
CA ASP A 119 -14.70 -11.42 21.48
C ASP A 119 -13.98 -12.08 22.67
N VAL A 120 -14.19 -13.37 22.91
CA VAL A 120 -13.57 -14.09 24.03
C VAL A 120 -12.80 -15.33 23.55
N LEU A 121 -11.49 -15.28 23.73
CA LEU A 121 -10.60 -16.42 23.54
C LEU A 121 -10.38 -17.14 24.88
N PHE A 122 -10.50 -18.46 24.90
CA PHE A 122 -10.25 -19.28 26.08
C PHE A 122 -9.14 -20.29 25.81
N VAL A 123 -8.04 -20.19 26.57
CA VAL A 123 -6.94 -21.14 26.56
C VAL A 123 -6.90 -21.86 27.91
N PRO A 124 -7.03 -23.20 27.95
CA PRO A 124 -6.94 -23.95 29.21
C PRO A 124 -5.50 -23.96 29.77
N ASP A 125 -5.38 -24.02 31.09
CA ASP A 125 -4.13 -24.25 31.81
C ASP A 125 -4.21 -25.58 32.60
N PRO A 126 -3.30 -26.57 32.38
CA PRO A 126 -2.20 -26.55 31.41
C PRO A 126 -2.68 -26.62 29.96
N VAL A 127 -1.94 -25.98 29.06
CA VAL A 127 -2.22 -26.00 27.62
C VAL A 127 -2.11 -27.44 27.09
N PRO A 128 -3.09 -27.91 26.29
CA PRO A 128 -3.06 -29.25 25.75
C PRO A 128 -1.87 -29.47 24.79
N PRO A 129 -1.50 -30.74 24.53
CA PRO A 129 -0.55 -31.05 23.46
C PRO A 129 -1.08 -30.58 22.10
N VAL A 130 -0.17 -30.25 21.17
CA VAL A 130 -0.49 -29.76 19.82
C VAL A 130 -1.51 -30.64 19.08
N SER A 131 -1.48 -31.96 19.32
CA SER A 131 -2.43 -32.92 18.73
C SER A 131 -3.89 -32.71 19.13
N ALA A 132 -4.17 -31.85 20.10
CA ALA A 132 -5.52 -31.50 20.56
C ALA A 132 -5.88 -30.03 20.29
N TRP A 133 -5.05 -29.30 19.54
CA TRP A 133 -5.34 -27.94 19.09
C TRP A 133 -6.31 -28.00 17.91
N SER A 134 -7.11 -26.93 17.74
CA SER A 134 -8.02 -26.79 16.60
C SER A 134 -7.34 -26.04 15.47
N ASP A 135 -7.65 -26.45 14.24
CA ASP A 135 -7.33 -25.77 13.00
C ASP A 135 -8.32 -24.62 12.72
N PHE A 136 -7.81 -23.57 12.09
CA PHE A 136 -8.57 -22.45 11.56
C PHE A 136 -7.74 -21.71 10.50
N ASP A 137 -8.41 -20.89 9.69
CA ASP A 137 -7.75 -20.08 8.68
C ASP A 137 -7.68 -18.62 9.11
N TYR A 138 -6.54 -17.98 8.84
CA TYR A 138 -6.44 -16.53 8.88
C TYR A 138 -6.84 -15.98 7.52
N ASN A 139 -8.03 -15.40 7.46
CA ASN A 139 -8.55 -14.78 6.25
C ASN A 139 -9.34 -13.52 6.58
N VAL A 140 -9.40 -12.61 5.62
CA VAL A 140 -10.18 -11.37 5.73
C VAL A 140 -10.86 -11.11 4.40
N GLU A 141 -12.17 -10.95 4.43
CA GLU A 141 -12.98 -10.59 3.26
C GLU A 141 -13.42 -9.13 3.37
N VAL A 142 -13.32 -8.39 2.28
CA VAL A 142 -13.80 -7.01 2.15
C VAL A 142 -14.88 -6.97 1.08
N LYS A 143 -16.11 -6.61 1.46
CA LYS A 143 -17.29 -6.55 0.59
C LYS A 143 -17.77 -5.11 0.51
N THR A 144 -17.76 -4.53 -0.68
CA THR A 144 -18.18 -3.14 -0.91
C THR A 144 -19.40 -3.11 -1.82
N LEU A 145 -20.51 -2.55 -1.33
CA LEU A 145 -21.69 -2.24 -2.12
C LEU A 145 -21.84 -0.73 -2.24
N GLY A 146 -21.80 -0.22 -3.47
CA GLY A 146 -21.83 1.22 -3.71
C GLY A 146 -22.78 1.64 -4.82
N ALA A 147 -23.21 2.91 -4.74
CA ALA A 147 -23.97 3.57 -5.78
C ALA A 147 -23.41 4.97 -6.04
N GLN A 148 -23.35 5.34 -7.31
CA GLN A 148 -22.95 6.67 -7.76
C GLN A 148 -23.96 7.23 -8.74
N PHE A 149 -24.26 8.51 -8.61
CA PHE A 149 -25.06 9.27 -9.54
C PHE A 149 -24.33 10.56 -9.93
N THR A 150 -24.36 10.91 -11.21
CA THR A 150 -23.75 12.13 -11.74
C THR A 150 -24.72 12.78 -12.71
N VAL A 151 -24.95 14.07 -12.55
CA VAL A 151 -25.77 14.91 -13.44
C VAL A 151 -24.88 15.97 -14.03
N ASP A 152 -24.75 15.94 -15.34
CA ASP A 152 -24.15 16.99 -16.15
C ASP A 152 -25.28 17.92 -16.63
N THR A 153 -25.41 19.09 -16.01
CA THR A 153 -26.20 20.15 -16.64
C THR A 153 -25.41 20.59 -17.89
N HIS A 154 -26.06 20.99 -18.99
CA HIS A 154 -25.46 21.27 -20.32
C HIS A 154 -24.45 22.46 -20.34
N ASN A 155 -23.48 22.47 -19.42
CA ASN A 155 -22.61 23.52 -18.95
C ASN A 155 -23.28 24.67 -18.19
N PRO A 156 -22.59 25.28 -17.21
CA PRO A 156 -21.25 24.93 -16.72
C PRO A 156 -21.26 24.02 -15.49
N PHE A 157 -22.42 23.64 -14.94
CA PHE A 157 -22.49 22.94 -13.66
C PHE A 157 -22.63 21.42 -13.79
N TYR A 158 -22.05 20.69 -12.85
CA TYR A 158 -22.32 19.27 -12.66
C TYR A 158 -22.48 18.96 -11.17
N PHE A 159 -23.18 17.88 -10.90
CA PHE A 159 -23.42 17.37 -9.55
C PHE A 159 -23.12 15.88 -9.53
N LYS A 160 -22.43 15.42 -8.50
CA LYS A 160 -22.17 14.00 -8.25
C LYS A 160 -22.55 13.68 -6.81
N ALA A 161 -23.20 12.54 -6.63
CA ALA A 161 -23.46 11.94 -5.33
C ALA A 161 -22.99 10.50 -5.37
N SER A 162 -22.33 10.03 -4.32
CA SER A 162 -22.01 8.61 -4.15
C SER A 162 -22.21 8.20 -2.69
N ALA A 163 -22.59 6.96 -2.50
CA ALA A 163 -22.63 6.33 -1.20
C ALA A 163 -22.22 4.86 -1.33
N ASP A 164 -21.46 4.36 -0.37
CA ASP A 164 -21.04 2.97 -0.31
C ASP A 164 -21.02 2.48 1.13
N GLN A 165 -21.22 1.17 1.26
CA GLN A 165 -21.02 0.41 2.48
C GLN A 165 -19.91 -0.59 2.21
N GLN A 166 -18.86 -0.56 3.02
CA GLN A 166 -17.81 -1.56 3.04
C GLN A 166 -17.93 -2.39 4.32
N ARG A 167 -18.03 -3.71 4.19
CA ARG A 167 -17.95 -4.64 5.30
C ARG A 167 -16.65 -5.42 5.21
N LYS A 168 -15.87 -5.44 6.29
CA LYS A 168 -14.64 -6.23 6.42
C LYS A 168 -14.87 -7.28 7.50
N GLU A 169 -14.80 -8.56 7.16
CA GLU A 169 -15.05 -9.65 8.10
C GLU A 169 -13.97 -10.74 8.01
N GLY A 170 -13.72 -11.45 9.12
CA GLY A 170 -12.76 -12.56 9.14
C GLY A 170 -11.97 -12.66 10.43
N ILE A 171 -10.78 -13.27 10.35
CA ILE A 171 -9.88 -13.46 11.48
C ILE A 171 -8.48 -13.05 11.05
N MET A 172 -7.86 -12.15 11.80
CA MET A 172 -6.49 -11.72 11.54
C MET A 172 -5.56 -12.03 12.72
N PRO A 173 -4.27 -12.28 12.44
CA PRO A 173 -3.29 -12.44 13.49
C PRO A 173 -3.07 -11.11 14.23
N TYR A 174 -3.12 -11.10 15.57
CA TYR A 174 -3.02 -9.90 16.38
C TYR A 174 -2.20 -10.12 17.65
N GLY A 175 -1.21 -9.27 17.90
CA GLY A 175 -0.41 -9.28 19.13
C GLY A 175 0.22 -10.62 19.50
N LEU A 176 0.77 -10.69 20.71
CA LEU A 176 1.29 -11.91 21.31
C LEU A 176 0.91 -11.92 22.80
N TYR A 177 0.42 -13.05 23.31
CA TYR A 177 0.25 -13.23 24.76
C TYR A 177 1.61 -13.46 25.43
N ASN A 178 1.85 -12.78 26.55
CA ASN A 178 3.00 -12.91 27.45
C ASN A 178 4.36 -13.09 26.72
N SER A 179 4.86 -12.00 26.13
CA SER A 179 6.21 -11.88 25.53
C SER A 179 6.64 -13.05 24.62
N GLY A 180 5.73 -13.53 23.76
CA GLY A 180 6.06 -14.50 22.71
C GLY A 180 5.45 -15.89 22.88
N THR A 181 4.40 -16.03 23.68
CA THR A 181 3.86 -17.36 24.00
C THR A 181 2.80 -17.84 23.00
N PHE A 182 1.95 -17.00 22.40
CA PHE A 182 1.12 -17.37 21.21
C PHE A 182 0.53 -16.13 20.53
N LYS A 183 0.18 -16.24 19.24
CA LYS A 183 -0.47 -15.17 18.46
C LYS A 183 -1.98 -15.21 18.64
N LEU A 184 -2.60 -14.06 18.87
CA LEU A 184 -4.06 -14.00 19.05
C LEU A 184 -4.75 -14.02 17.69
N ALA A 185 -5.89 -14.68 17.66
CA ALA A 185 -6.79 -14.67 16.51
C ALA A 185 -7.85 -13.60 16.76
N MET A 186 -7.61 -12.38 16.28
CA MET A 186 -8.54 -11.28 16.45
C MET A 186 -9.68 -11.41 15.43
N PRO A 187 -10.94 -11.48 15.88
CA PRO A 187 -12.07 -11.42 14.97
C PRO A 187 -12.19 -10.01 14.39
N ILE A 188 -12.63 -9.94 13.14
CA ILE A 188 -12.88 -8.71 12.41
C ILE A 188 -14.33 -8.75 11.95
N ASP A 189 -15.11 -7.74 12.30
CA ASP A 189 -16.39 -7.42 11.67
C ASP A 189 -16.56 -5.90 11.73
N TYR A 190 -16.06 -5.23 10.69
CA TYR A 190 -16.09 -3.79 10.56
C TYR A 190 -17.10 -3.40 9.49
N THR A 191 -17.89 -2.38 9.76
CA THR A 191 -18.77 -1.76 8.76
C THR A 191 -18.43 -0.29 8.62
N THR A 192 -18.07 0.13 7.41
CA THR A 192 -17.83 1.54 7.07
C THR A 192 -18.87 2.03 6.07
N TYR A 193 -19.51 3.15 6.36
CA TYR A 193 -20.42 3.84 5.45
C TYR A 193 -19.79 5.14 4.97
N ASN A 194 -19.68 5.31 3.66
CA ASN A 194 -19.19 6.54 3.05
C ASN A 194 -20.31 7.22 2.27
N THR A 195 -20.40 8.54 2.35
CA THR A 195 -21.26 9.37 1.51
C THR A 195 -20.48 10.58 1.03
N LEU A 196 -20.58 10.90 -0.26
CA LEU A 196 -19.90 12.03 -0.89
C LEU A 196 -20.86 12.78 -1.81
N LEU A 197 -20.84 14.10 -1.69
CA LEU A 197 -21.53 15.05 -2.56
C LEU A 197 -20.49 15.98 -3.18
N GLU A 198 -20.48 16.06 -4.50
CA GLU A 198 -19.62 16.97 -5.26
C GLU A 198 -20.49 17.87 -6.14
N THR A 199 -20.24 19.17 -6.11
CA THR A 199 -20.77 20.13 -7.07
C THR A 199 -19.62 20.84 -7.73
N GLY A 200 -19.69 21.04 -9.04
CA GLY A 200 -18.63 21.73 -9.74
C GLY A 200 -19.08 22.56 -10.92
N TYR A 201 -18.17 23.41 -11.34
CA TYR A 201 -18.29 24.34 -12.45
C TYR A 201 -17.17 24.06 -13.45
N ARG A 202 -17.49 23.95 -14.72
CA ARG A 202 -16.55 23.72 -15.82
C ARG A 202 -16.83 24.70 -16.95
N SER A 203 -15.87 25.56 -17.24
CA SER A 203 -15.85 26.44 -18.41
C SER A 203 -14.53 26.27 -19.16
N LYS A 204 -14.31 27.06 -20.22
CA LYS A 204 -13.07 27.03 -21.00
C LYS A 204 -11.84 27.53 -20.22
N GLU A 205 -12.07 28.40 -19.24
CA GLU A 205 -11.00 29.07 -18.49
C GLU A 205 -10.94 28.64 -17.03
N THR A 206 -12.07 28.17 -16.48
CA THR A 206 -12.21 27.88 -15.06
C THR A 206 -12.80 26.50 -14.85
N THR A 207 -12.18 25.72 -13.99
CA THR A 207 -12.80 24.52 -13.41
C THR A 207 -12.80 24.65 -11.89
N ALA A 208 -13.94 24.53 -11.25
CA ALA A 208 -14.06 24.55 -9.80
C ALA A 208 -14.89 23.35 -9.33
N ALA A 209 -14.60 22.83 -8.13
CA ALA A 209 -15.45 21.84 -7.48
C ALA A 209 -15.42 22.05 -5.97
N LEU A 210 -16.55 21.78 -5.33
CA LEU A 210 -16.71 21.67 -3.89
C LEU A 210 -17.18 20.26 -3.58
N ILE A 211 -16.58 19.63 -2.59
CA ILE A 211 -16.82 18.26 -2.19
C ILE A 211 -17.13 18.27 -0.68
N ALA A 212 -18.23 17.64 -0.30
CA ALA A 212 -18.58 17.35 1.09
C ALA A 212 -18.71 15.84 1.24
N GLY A 213 -18.12 15.26 2.27
CA GLY A 213 -18.13 13.84 2.54
C GLY A 213 -18.34 13.55 4.02
N TYR A 214 -18.95 12.41 4.28
CA TYR A 214 -19.16 11.85 5.61
C TYR A 214 -18.78 10.36 5.59
N SER A 215 -18.04 9.91 6.59
CA SER A 215 -17.68 8.51 6.80
C SER A 215 -18.06 8.12 8.23
N TYR A 216 -18.63 6.94 8.42
CA TYR A 216 -18.89 6.33 9.73
C TYR A 216 -18.32 4.91 9.73
N PHE A 217 -17.43 4.62 10.67
CA PHE A 217 -16.82 3.33 10.93
C PHE A 217 -17.37 2.76 12.23
N ASP A 218 -17.76 1.50 12.16
CA ASP A 218 -18.39 0.72 13.23
C ASP A 218 -17.65 -0.63 13.35
N ASN A 219 -17.30 -1.02 14.56
CA ASN A 219 -16.67 -2.30 14.86
C ASN A 219 -17.47 -3.09 15.90
N ASP A 220 -17.98 -4.26 15.52
CA ASP A 220 -18.80 -5.11 16.41
C ASP A 220 -17.99 -5.69 17.59
N PHE A 221 -16.66 -5.65 17.54
CA PHE A 221 -15.77 -6.18 18.57
C PHE A 221 -14.95 -5.07 19.22
N ASP A 222 -15.43 -4.47 20.30
CA ASP A 222 -14.75 -3.38 21.03
C ASP A 222 -13.48 -3.78 21.81
N VAL A 223 -13.50 -5.00 22.36
CA VAL A 223 -12.42 -5.53 23.21
C VAL A 223 -12.27 -7.01 22.93
N LEU A 224 -11.03 -7.45 22.68
CA LEU A 224 -10.69 -8.87 22.63
C LEU A 224 -10.25 -9.33 24.02
N THR A 225 -11.02 -10.23 24.61
CA THR A 225 -10.72 -10.81 25.93
C THR A 225 -10.05 -12.16 25.78
N LEU A 226 -8.87 -12.32 26.37
CA LEU A 226 -8.21 -13.60 26.52
C LEU A 226 -8.34 -14.11 27.95
N ARG A 227 -8.82 -15.35 28.09
CA ARG A 227 -8.81 -16.11 29.36
C ARG A 227 -7.80 -17.24 29.26
N PHE A 228 -6.67 -17.10 29.92
CA PHE A 228 -5.64 -18.14 29.98
C PHE A 228 -5.69 -18.80 31.37
N GLY A 229 -6.29 -19.99 31.47
CA GLY A 229 -6.54 -20.63 32.76
C GLY A 229 -7.37 -19.75 33.68
N GLY A 230 -6.76 -19.22 34.74
CA GLY A 230 -7.38 -18.26 35.67
C GLY A 230 -7.03 -16.79 35.39
N GLU A 231 -6.13 -16.51 34.45
CA GLU A 231 -5.71 -15.17 34.07
C GLU A 231 -6.64 -14.57 33.01
N LEU A 232 -6.79 -13.25 33.07
CA LEU A 232 -7.61 -12.47 32.15
C LEU A 232 -6.72 -11.36 31.58
N GLU A 233 -6.62 -11.29 30.26
CA GLU A 233 -6.02 -10.18 29.54
C GLU A 233 -7.02 -9.61 28.54
N GLU A 234 -6.94 -8.32 28.29
CA GLU A 234 -7.85 -7.59 27.42
C GLU A 234 -7.03 -6.75 26.45
N TYR A 235 -7.45 -6.77 25.19
CA TYR A 235 -6.77 -6.07 24.11
C TYR A 235 -7.75 -5.12 23.45
N SER A 236 -7.32 -3.88 23.25
CA SER A 236 -8.08 -2.90 22.49
C SER A 236 -8.14 -3.30 21.02
N THR A 237 -9.28 -3.01 20.39
CA THR A 237 -9.49 -3.10 18.95
C THR A 237 -9.76 -1.68 18.41
N PRO A 238 -9.85 -1.48 17.09
CA PRO A 238 -10.28 -0.19 16.54
C PRO A 238 -11.66 0.21 17.05
N ILE A 239 -11.77 1.42 17.61
CA ILE A 239 -13.03 1.98 18.10
C ILE A 239 -13.86 2.62 16.99
N ASP A 240 -15.16 2.74 17.22
CA ASP A 240 -16.08 3.46 16.37
C ASP A 240 -15.62 4.90 16.17
N ASN A 241 -15.71 5.39 14.93
CA ASN A 241 -15.30 6.73 14.59
C ASN A 241 -16.05 7.27 13.38
N TYR A 242 -16.07 8.59 13.25
CA TYR A 242 -16.69 9.26 12.12
C TYR A 242 -15.84 10.42 11.63
N SER A 243 -15.99 10.73 10.35
CA SER A 243 -15.20 11.77 9.68
C SER A 243 -16.07 12.64 8.79
N TYR A 244 -15.93 13.96 8.97
CA TYR A 244 -16.48 14.96 8.06
C TYR A 244 -15.37 15.54 7.20
N ASN A 245 -15.61 15.58 5.89
CA ASN A 245 -14.61 15.98 4.92
C ASN A 245 -15.17 17.07 4.01
N PHE A 246 -14.60 18.27 4.02
CA PHE A 246 -14.98 19.36 3.13
C PHE A 246 -13.78 19.81 2.32
N SER A 247 -13.90 19.88 1.01
CA SER A 247 -12.81 20.36 0.17
C SER A 247 -13.29 21.16 -1.02
N GLY A 248 -12.42 22.04 -1.51
CA GLY A 248 -12.64 22.86 -2.69
C GLY A 248 -11.40 22.87 -3.56
N ARG A 249 -11.60 22.84 -4.88
CA ARG A 249 -10.54 23.02 -5.87
C ARG A 249 -10.97 24.01 -6.93
N VAL A 250 -10.03 24.84 -7.37
CA VAL A 250 -10.22 25.78 -8.48
C VAL A 250 -8.99 25.72 -9.37
N THR A 251 -9.20 25.70 -10.68
CA THR A 251 -8.16 25.92 -11.67
C THR A 251 -8.62 27.01 -12.60
N GLN A 252 -7.78 28.04 -12.77
CA GLN A 252 -8.08 29.23 -13.53
C GLN A 252 -6.94 29.49 -14.52
N ARG A 253 -7.28 29.58 -15.81
CA ARG A 253 -6.37 30.12 -16.81
C ARG A 253 -6.25 31.63 -16.62
N LEU A 254 -5.02 32.10 -16.53
CA LEU A 254 -4.67 33.51 -16.39
C LEU A 254 -4.04 34.02 -17.69
N PRO A 255 -3.90 35.35 -17.86
CA PRO A 255 -3.10 35.93 -18.94
C PRO A 255 -1.66 35.39 -18.96
N MET A 256 -0.92 35.65 -20.05
CA MET A 256 0.48 35.19 -20.21
C MET A 256 0.63 33.66 -20.13
N GLU A 257 -0.27 32.92 -20.79
CA GLU A 257 -0.25 31.45 -20.85
C GLU A 257 -0.05 30.80 -19.47
N SER A 258 -0.68 31.39 -18.45
CA SER A 258 -0.52 30.96 -17.06
C SER A 258 -1.73 30.18 -16.57
N LEU A 259 -1.52 29.30 -15.61
CA LEU A 259 -2.55 28.47 -14.97
C LEU A 259 -2.35 28.53 -13.47
N LEU A 260 -3.36 28.99 -12.74
CA LEU A 260 -3.42 28.95 -11.28
C LEU A 260 -4.31 27.79 -10.85
N ALA A 261 -3.79 26.89 -10.03
CA ALA A 261 -4.55 25.85 -9.36
C ALA A 261 -4.52 26.09 -7.85
N LEU A 262 -5.70 26.12 -7.22
CA LEU A 262 -5.89 26.27 -5.78
C LEU A 262 -6.66 25.07 -5.25
N LYS A 263 -6.29 24.57 -4.07
CA LYS A 263 -7.07 23.58 -3.33
C LYS A 263 -7.09 23.94 -1.85
N ALA A 264 -8.22 23.69 -1.20
CA ALA A 264 -8.37 23.80 0.24
C ALA A 264 -9.20 22.61 0.75
N ALA A 265 -8.89 22.10 1.93
CA ALA A 265 -9.65 21.05 2.59
C ALA A 265 -9.69 21.26 4.11
N PHE A 266 -10.80 20.84 4.70
CA PHE A 266 -11.02 20.74 6.13
C PHE A 266 -11.54 19.33 6.42
N ASN A 267 -10.88 18.62 7.34
CA ASN A 267 -11.29 17.29 7.78
C ASN A 267 -11.45 17.31 9.30
N HIS A 268 -12.50 16.68 9.80
CA HIS A 268 -12.78 16.56 11.23
C HIS A 268 -13.08 15.11 11.54
N HIS A 269 -12.22 14.49 12.34
CA HIS A 269 -12.30 13.09 12.75
C HIS A 269 -12.64 13.04 14.23
N LEU A 270 -13.66 12.25 14.56
CA LEU A 270 -14.17 12.11 15.90
C LEU A 270 -14.27 10.62 16.24
N SER A 271 -13.97 10.26 17.48
CA SER A 271 -14.06 8.89 17.98
C SER A 271 -14.41 8.89 19.45
N GLU A 272 -15.17 7.90 19.92
CA GLU A 272 -15.56 7.78 21.32
C GLU A 272 -15.14 6.40 21.81
N ALA A 273 -14.34 6.33 22.88
CA ALA A 273 -13.90 5.07 23.48
C ALA A 273 -14.47 4.92 24.89
N ASP A 274 -15.15 3.80 25.15
CA ASP A 274 -15.66 3.46 26.48
C ASP A 274 -14.70 2.47 27.17
N PHE A 275 -13.90 2.99 28.11
CA PHE A 275 -12.99 2.20 28.93
C PHE A 275 -13.69 1.37 30.02
N SER A 276 -14.99 1.58 30.28
CA SER A 276 -15.73 0.73 31.24
C SER A 276 -15.90 -0.71 30.74
N LYS A 277 -15.67 -0.94 29.45
CA LYS A 277 -15.66 -2.27 28.81
C LYS A 277 -14.48 -3.14 29.27
N TYR A 278 -13.40 -2.53 29.79
CA TYR A 278 -12.25 -3.27 30.33
C TYR A 278 -12.52 -3.68 31.78
N VAL A 279 -12.33 -4.95 32.08
CA VAL A 279 -12.54 -5.55 33.40
C VAL A 279 -11.26 -5.51 34.24
N SER A 280 -10.09 -5.50 33.61
CA SER A 280 -8.77 -5.65 34.25
C SER A 280 -8.02 -4.33 34.48
N ILE A 281 -8.40 -3.26 33.79
CA ILE A 281 -7.72 -1.96 33.87
C ILE A 281 -8.38 -1.11 34.95
N ALA A 282 -7.59 -0.60 35.90
CA ALA A 282 -8.04 0.48 36.76
C ALA A 282 -8.29 1.70 35.88
N SER A 283 -9.57 2.09 35.75
CA SER A 283 -10.01 3.21 34.92
C SER A 283 -9.09 4.43 35.08
N PRO A 284 -8.78 5.15 33.97
CA PRO A 284 -8.17 6.47 34.07
C PRO A 284 -8.96 7.33 35.08
N GLU A 285 -8.27 8.18 35.84
CA GLU A 285 -8.90 8.97 36.91
C GLU A 285 -10.01 9.95 36.42
N ALA A 286 -10.26 10.02 35.10
CA ALA A 286 -11.30 10.80 34.44
C ALA A 286 -12.27 9.89 33.63
N ASP A 287 -13.54 9.94 34.03
CA ASP A 287 -14.80 9.51 33.38
C ASP A 287 -14.98 8.12 32.71
N ASN A 288 -13.98 7.25 32.61
CA ASN A 288 -14.04 5.98 31.84
C ASN A 288 -14.36 6.14 30.34
N GLU A 289 -14.50 7.36 29.82
CA GLU A 289 -14.77 7.63 28.40
C GLU A 289 -13.62 8.50 27.86
N PHE A 290 -13.32 8.37 26.56
CA PHE A 290 -12.37 9.23 25.83
C PHE A 290 -13.00 9.75 24.56
N ASP A 291 -12.98 11.07 24.42
CA ASP A 291 -13.38 11.76 23.21
C ASP A 291 -12.13 12.10 22.39
N GLY A 292 -12.04 11.47 21.22
CA GLY A 292 -11.05 11.80 20.20
C GLY A 292 -11.57 12.90 19.28
N ASP A 293 -10.82 13.99 19.13
CA ASP A 293 -11.10 15.10 18.21
C ASP A 293 -9.81 15.49 17.47
N VAL A 294 -9.77 15.18 16.17
CA VAL A 294 -8.62 15.51 15.30
C VAL A 294 -9.12 16.30 14.09
N ARG A 295 -8.54 17.47 13.88
CA ARG A 295 -8.90 18.38 12.78
C ARG A 295 -7.71 18.56 11.86
N TYR A 296 -7.98 18.61 10.56
CA TYR A 296 -7.00 18.98 9.56
C TYR A 296 -7.47 20.18 8.76
N ILE A 297 -6.58 21.15 8.56
CA ILE A 297 -6.72 22.20 7.56
C ILE A 297 -5.60 22.02 6.54
N ARG A 298 -5.97 21.94 5.25
CA ARG A 298 -5.01 21.77 4.16
C ARG A 298 -5.24 22.83 3.09
N GLY A 299 -4.16 23.40 2.57
CA GLY A 299 -4.19 24.37 1.49
C GLY A 299 -3.08 24.11 0.49
N SER A 300 -3.33 24.34 -0.80
CA SER A 300 -2.26 24.37 -1.80
C SER A 300 -2.56 25.35 -2.93
N ALA A 301 -1.50 25.95 -3.46
CA ALA A 301 -1.54 26.84 -4.60
C ALA A 301 -0.40 26.48 -5.54
N VAL A 302 -0.69 26.40 -6.85
CA VAL A 302 0.30 26.18 -7.91
C VAL A 302 0.05 27.18 -9.02
N LEU A 303 1.06 27.95 -9.38
CA LEU A 303 1.07 28.85 -10.52
C LEU A 303 2.10 28.35 -11.52
N THR A 304 1.65 27.89 -12.68
CA THR A 304 2.52 27.60 -13.83
C THR A 304 2.41 28.72 -14.84
N SER A 305 3.53 29.25 -15.32
CA SER A 305 3.59 30.34 -16.28
C SER A 305 4.56 30.01 -17.41
N GLN A 306 4.08 30.14 -18.64
CA GLN A 306 4.92 30.05 -19.83
C GLN A 306 5.27 31.47 -20.29
N TRP A 307 6.44 31.97 -19.89
CA TRP A 307 6.87 33.34 -20.17
C TRP A 307 7.16 33.56 -21.66
N ASP A 308 7.81 32.57 -22.28
CA ASP A 308 8.02 32.50 -23.73
C ASP A 308 8.17 31.03 -24.18
N LYS A 309 8.64 30.81 -25.42
CA LYS A 309 8.85 29.45 -25.96
C LYS A 309 10.09 28.75 -25.38
N MET A 310 10.92 29.45 -24.62
CA MET A 310 12.14 28.94 -24.03
C MET A 310 12.01 28.71 -22.53
N LEU A 311 11.27 29.56 -21.82
CA LEU A 311 11.17 29.52 -20.36
C LEU A 311 9.74 29.29 -19.89
N ASP A 312 9.55 28.21 -19.12
CA ASP A 312 8.38 27.98 -18.29
C ASP A 312 8.79 27.85 -16.82
N THR A 313 7.92 28.30 -15.91
CA THR A 313 8.17 28.26 -14.47
C THR A 313 6.96 27.71 -13.73
N ARG A 314 7.21 27.07 -12.58
CA ARG A 314 6.18 26.61 -11.65
C ARG A 314 6.52 27.13 -10.26
N LEU A 315 5.64 27.93 -9.69
CA LEU A 315 5.66 28.31 -8.28
C LEU A 315 4.60 27.50 -7.55
N TYR A 316 4.92 26.91 -6.40
CA TYR A 316 3.95 26.17 -5.62
C TYR A 316 4.12 26.40 -4.12
N TYR A 317 3.02 26.26 -3.40
CA TYR A 317 2.96 26.31 -1.96
C TYR A 317 1.90 25.32 -1.45
N SER A 318 2.21 24.57 -0.41
CA SER A 318 1.29 23.71 0.33
C SER A 318 1.40 23.97 1.83
N TYR A 319 0.27 23.82 2.50
CA TYR A 319 0.11 23.96 3.94
C TYR A 319 -0.74 22.81 4.46
N VAL A 320 -0.32 22.21 5.55
CA VAL A 320 -1.11 21.24 6.32
C VAL A 320 -0.97 21.62 7.78
N ASN A 321 -2.08 21.68 8.50
CA ASN A 321 -2.09 21.76 9.94
C ASN A 321 -3.03 20.68 10.48
N ARG A 322 -2.55 20.01 11.52
CA ARG A 322 -3.23 18.95 12.25
C ARG A 322 -3.31 19.38 13.71
N GLU A 323 -4.51 19.61 14.18
CA GLU A 323 -4.83 19.89 15.59
C GLU A 323 -5.44 18.62 16.20
N ASN A 324 -5.13 18.35 17.47
CA ASN A 324 -5.57 17.18 18.20
C ASN A 324 -6.10 17.61 19.57
N GLU A 325 -7.37 17.99 19.59
CA GLU A 325 -8.10 18.44 20.79
C GLU A 325 -8.72 17.25 21.57
N SER A 326 -8.21 16.04 21.38
CA SER A 326 -8.69 14.85 22.09
C SER A 326 -8.44 14.93 23.60
N ASP A 327 -9.16 14.14 24.39
CA ASP A 327 -8.99 14.11 25.84
C ASP A 327 -7.59 13.60 26.26
N GLU A 328 -7.06 14.16 27.35
CA GLU A 328 -5.86 13.62 28.00
C GLU A 328 -6.24 12.50 28.98
N ILE A 329 -5.75 11.30 28.70
CA ILE A 329 -5.89 10.13 29.56
C ILE A 329 -4.58 9.94 30.31
N THR A 330 -4.67 9.88 31.65
CA THR A 330 -3.54 9.51 32.49
C THR A 330 -3.75 8.13 33.11
N SER A 331 -2.84 7.20 32.83
CA SER A 331 -2.75 5.89 33.49
C SER A 331 -1.72 5.93 34.61
N ILE A 332 -2.01 5.28 35.73
CA ILE A 332 -1.11 5.17 36.90
C ILE A 332 -0.50 3.77 37.06
N THR A 333 -0.89 2.83 36.20
CA THR A 333 -0.46 1.43 36.29
C THR A 333 0.98 1.29 35.77
N GLY A 334 1.92 1.01 36.67
CA GLY A 334 3.35 0.90 36.31
C GLY A 334 4.07 2.24 36.18
N GLY A 335 3.46 3.33 36.67
CA GLY A 335 3.93 4.72 36.57
C GLY A 335 2.84 5.64 36.05
N THR A 336 2.99 6.95 36.26
CA THR A 336 2.09 7.95 35.66
C THR A 336 2.48 8.14 34.19
N ARG A 337 1.56 7.84 33.28
CA ARG A 337 1.71 8.01 31.82
C ARG A 337 0.51 8.74 31.28
N THR A 338 0.75 9.78 30.49
CA THR A 338 -0.29 10.54 29.80
C THR A 338 -0.15 10.33 28.29
N ASN A 339 -1.26 10.21 27.57
CA ASN A 339 -1.22 10.15 26.10
C ASN A 339 -0.63 11.46 25.54
N HIS A 340 0.17 11.33 24.48
CA HIS A 340 0.73 12.49 23.81
C HIS A 340 -0.22 12.96 22.70
N LEU A 341 -0.81 14.15 22.87
CA LEU A 341 -1.63 14.79 21.83
C LEU A 341 -0.72 15.33 20.73
N PHE A 342 -0.38 14.47 19.77
CA PHE A 342 0.45 14.84 18.64
C PHE A 342 -0.28 15.86 17.76
N GLU A 343 0.38 16.92 17.36
CA GLU A 343 -0.08 18.02 16.50
C GLU A 343 1.07 18.45 15.61
N TYR A 344 0.76 19.04 14.45
CA TYR A 344 1.80 19.63 13.61
C TYR A 344 1.25 20.64 12.62
N ASP A 345 2.11 21.58 12.21
CA ASP A 345 1.95 22.34 10.98
C ASP A 345 3.12 22.10 10.03
N LYS A 346 2.81 22.17 8.75
CA LYS A 346 3.74 21.86 7.68
C LYS A 346 3.56 22.84 6.55
N HIS A 347 4.65 23.51 6.17
CA HIS A 347 4.75 24.48 5.11
C HIS A 347 5.72 23.99 4.05
N GLN A 348 5.29 23.89 2.80
CA GLN A 348 6.15 23.50 1.69
C GLN A 348 6.03 24.54 0.58
N ALA A 349 7.14 25.08 0.12
CA ALA A 349 7.19 26.09 -0.93
C ALA A 349 8.30 25.76 -1.92
N GLY A 350 8.06 25.98 -3.21
CA GLY A 350 9.11 25.76 -4.19
C GLY A 350 8.90 26.44 -5.53
N LEU A 351 10.01 26.52 -6.27
CA LEU A 351 10.11 27.17 -7.56
C LEU A 351 10.89 26.27 -8.52
N ASP A 352 10.25 25.90 -9.63
CA ASP A 352 10.88 25.21 -10.75
C ASP A 352 11.01 26.16 -11.94
N ALA A 353 12.13 26.08 -12.64
CA ALA A 353 12.38 26.76 -13.90
C ALA A 353 12.84 25.76 -14.97
N ASN A 354 12.19 25.82 -16.13
CA ASN A 354 12.45 24.95 -17.27
C ASN A 354 12.89 25.81 -18.44
N TYR A 355 14.15 25.69 -18.83
CA TYR A 355 14.76 26.46 -19.91
C TYR A 355 15.16 25.59 -21.10
N ARG A 356 14.55 25.83 -22.25
CA ARG A 356 14.85 25.18 -23.52
C ARG A 356 16.06 25.85 -24.17
N LEU A 357 17.26 25.35 -23.85
CA LEU A 357 18.55 25.77 -24.42
C LEU A 357 18.57 25.68 -25.96
N SER A 358 17.91 24.67 -26.52
CA SER A 358 17.70 24.48 -27.97
C SER A 358 16.49 23.58 -28.21
N LYS A 359 16.10 23.34 -29.46
CA LYS A 359 14.99 22.40 -29.77
C LYS A 359 15.19 20.99 -29.21
N VAL A 360 16.45 20.60 -28.97
CA VAL A 360 16.83 19.24 -28.55
C VAL A 360 17.42 19.18 -27.14
N ASN A 361 17.66 20.33 -26.48
CA ASN A 361 18.21 20.38 -25.12
C ASN A 361 17.29 21.19 -24.20
N LYS A 362 16.87 20.58 -23.09
CA LYS A 362 16.10 21.24 -22.03
C LYS A 362 16.87 21.13 -20.71
N LEU A 363 17.12 22.27 -20.08
CA LEU A 363 17.64 22.36 -18.72
C LEU A 363 16.48 22.67 -17.78
N SER A 364 16.38 21.94 -16.69
CA SER A 364 15.39 22.16 -15.63
C SER A 364 16.14 22.30 -14.31
N GLY A 365 15.71 23.20 -13.46
CA GLY A 365 16.22 23.31 -12.10
C GLY A 365 15.14 23.83 -11.18
N GLY A 366 15.25 23.51 -9.90
CA GLY A 366 14.28 23.97 -8.92
C GLY A 366 14.81 23.89 -7.50
N TYR A 367 14.13 24.64 -6.64
CA TYR A 367 14.39 24.70 -5.21
C TYR A 367 13.08 24.47 -4.46
N GLU A 368 13.12 23.64 -3.43
CA GLU A 368 12.01 23.35 -2.53
C GLU A 368 12.47 23.56 -1.08
N PHE A 369 11.61 24.19 -0.29
CA PHE A 369 11.75 24.37 1.14
C PHE A 369 10.54 23.74 1.82
N ASP A 370 10.79 22.86 2.78
CA ASP A 370 9.77 22.22 3.60
C ASP A 370 10.10 22.47 5.08
N ALA A 371 9.14 23.00 5.82
CA ALA A 371 9.22 23.30 7.24
C ALA A 371 8.10 22.55 7.95
N THR A 372 8.44 21.79 8.99
CA THR A 372 7.47 21.08 9.82
C THR A 372 7.71 21.43 11.28
N ASP A 373 6.71 22.01 11.93
CA ASP A 373 6.64 22.26 13.37
C ASP A 373 5.65 21.26 13.98
N ARG A 374 6.00 20.59 15.08
CA ARG A 374 5.21 19.50 15.66
C ARG A 374 5.33 19.49 17.18
N THR A 375 4.26 19.07 17.86
CA THR A 375 4.34 18.77 19.29
C THR A 375 5.05 17.44 19.46
N ARG A 376 6.32 17.46 19.85
CA ARG A 376 7.07 16.27 20.32
C ARG A 376 8.09 16.71 21.35
N GLU A 377 8.50 15.78 22.20
CA GLU A 377 9.53 16.02 23.22
C GLU A 377 10.97 15.94 22.70
N ASP A 378 11.18 15.34 21.52
CA ASP A 378 12.50 14.96 21.01
C ASP A 378 13.00 15.88 19.88
N ALA A 379 12.09 16.39 19.05
CA ALA A 379 12.34 17.47 18.09
C ALA A 379 11.03 18.16 17.67
N GLU A 380 10.97 19.48 17.84
CA GLU A 380 9.81 20.30 17.50
C GLU A 380 9.82 20.72 16.02
N GLN A 381 10.99 21.02 15.45
CA GLN A 381 11.14 21.61 14.11
C GLN A 381 12.07 20.81 13.19
N THR A 382 11.69 20.75 11.92
CA THR A 382 12.55 20.24 10.84
C THR A 382 12.45 21.13 9.62
N PHE A 383 13.59 21.44 9.00
CA PHE A 383 13.69 22.20 7.76
C PHE A 383 14.44 21.41 6.69
N ASP A 384 13.79 21.17 5.57
CA ASP A 384 14.33 20.51 4.39
C ASP A 384 14.55 21.52 3.26
N ASN A 385 15.76 21.55 2.72
CA ASN A 385 16.14 22.39 1.58
C ASN A 385 16.59 21.48 0.44
N LEU A 386 15.77 21.36 -0.61
CA LEU A 386 16.07 20.52 -1.76
C LEU A 386 16.39 21.38 -2.98
N LEU A 387 17.53 21.10 -3.62
CA LEU A 387 17.95 21.69 -4.88
C LEU A 387 18.11 20.58 -5.92
N PHE A 388 17.60 20.79 -7.13
CA PHE A 388 17.84 19.88 -8.25
C PHE A 388 18.22 20.58 -9.54
N ALA A 389 18.97 19.86 -10.38
CA ALA A 389 19.27 20.23 -11.75
C ALA A 389 19.12 19.01 -12.67
N GLN A 390 18.49 19.19 -13.82
CA GLN A 390 18.22 18.14 -14.78
C GLN A 390 18.47 18.61 -16.21
N LEU A 391 19.20 17.81 -16.99
CA LEU A 391 19.42 18.02 -18.41
C LEU A 391 18.75 16.90 -19.20
N LYS A 392 17.88 17.27 -20.15
CA LYS A 392 17.31 16.34 -21.14
C LYS A 392 17.84 16.67 -22.54
N ASN A 393 18.37 15.66 -23.23
CA ASN A 393 18.83 15.74 -24.61
C ASN A 393 18.00 14.81 -25.51
N THR A 394 17.61 15.32 -26.67
CA THR A 394 16.83 14.63 -27.72
C THR A 394 17.46 14.90 -29.09
N SER A 395 18.79 15.04 -29.14
CA SER A 395 19.51 15.45 -30.35
C SER A 395 19.61 14.35 -31.40
N LEU A 396 19.39 13.10 -30.99
CA LEU A 396 19.33 11.94 -31.85
C LEU A 396 17.87 11.51 -31.94
N ASP A 397 17.33 11.40 -33.16
CA ASP A 397 15.91 11.02 -33.35
C ASP A 397 15.60 9.61 -32.81
N TRP A 398 16.63 8.76 -32.66
CA TRP A 398 16.54 7.41 -32.13
C TRP A 398 16.89 7.30 -30.63
N MET A 399 17.25 8.39 -29.95
CA MET A 399 17.65 8.34 -28.54
C MET A 399 17.30 9.61 -27.77
N SER A 400 16.65 9.43 -26.62
CA SER A 400 16.47 10.46 -25.59
C SER A 400 17.37 10.13 -24.39
N ALA A 401 18.02 11.15 -23.82
CA ALA A 401 18.88 11.01 -22.64
C ALA A 401 18.48 12.02 -21.58
N MET A 402 18.47 11.60 -20.31
CA MET A 402 18.17 12.43 -19.16
C MET A 402 19.23 12.20 -18.08
N PHE A 403 19.73 13.30 -17.51
CA PHE A 403 20.60 13.29 -16.35
C PHE A 403 20.05 14.25 -15.30
N ARG A 404 19.94 13.81 -14.06
CA ARG A 404 19.41 14.58 -12.93
C ARG A 404 20.30 14.41 -11.71
N LEU A 405 20.57 15.53 -11.03
CA LEU A 405 21.24 15.60 -9.74
C LEU A 405 20.32 16.29 -8.74
N GLU A 406 20.24 15.77 -7.52
CA GLU A 406 19.52 16.36 -6.40
C GLU A 406 20.42 16.40 -5.16
N TYR A 407 20.30 17.46 -4.39
CA TYR A 407 20.88 17.61 -3.06
C TYR A 407 19.77 18.06 -2.12
N LEU A 408 19.60 17.36 -1.01
CA LEU A 408 18.68 17.70 0.08
C LEU A 408 19.49 17.86 1.35
N ASN A 409 19.35 18.99 2.02
CA ASN A 409 19.83 19.19 3.38
C ASN A 409 18.64 19.30 4.31
N ARG A 410 18.55 18.38 5.26
CA ARG A 410 17.59 18.40 6.37
C ARG A 410 18.29 18.86 7.63
N TRP A 411 17.73 19.84 8.31
CA TRP A 411 18.12 20.26 9.64
C TRP A 411 16.97 20.03 10.61
N SER A 412 17.27 19.67 11.86
CA SER A 412 16.29 19.56 12.94
C SER A 412 16.88 20.02 14.28
N ASP A 413 16.02 20.54 15.14
CA ASP A 413 16.31 20.92 16.53
C ASP A 413 16.11 19.74 17.49
N SER A 414 17.08 18.83 17.55
CA SER A 414 17.06 17.81 18.60
C SER A 414 17.12 18.46 19.99
N ASP A 415 16.12 18.20 20.83
CA ASP A 415 15.86 18.98 22.06
C ASP A 415 16.34 18.32 23.37
N TYR A 416 16.94 17.14 23.26
CA TYR A 416 17.55 16.47 24.42
C TYR A 416 18.89 17.11 24.79
N SER A 417 18.97 17.69 25.99
CA SER A 417 20.19 18.26 26.56
C SER A 417 20.60 17.53 27.84
N GLU A 418 21.90 17.34 28.05
CA GLU A 418 22.47 16.71 29.26
C GLU A 418 21.97 17.36 30.57
N GLU A 419 21.62 18.65 30.54
CA GLU A 419 21.17 19.42 31.72
C GLU A 419 19.75 19.05 32.20
N THR A 420 18.91 18.48 31.32
CA THR A 420 17.52 18.08 31.63
C THR A 420 17.35 16.58 31.83
N LEU A 421 18.35 15.79 31.45
CA LEU A 421 18.34 14.32 31.52
C LEU A 421 19.12 13.81 32.74
N SER A 422 18.70 12.70 33.33
CA SER A 422 19.43 12.09 34.45
C SER A 422 19.36 10.57 34.42
N GLY A 423 20.40 9.93 34.96
CA GLY A 423 20.51 8.47 34.96
C GLY A 423 20.51 7.91 33.55
N ASP A 424 19.66 6.92 33.30
CA ASP A 424 19.58 6.24 32.00
C ASP A 424 18.88 7.08 30.93
N GLY A 425 18.15 8.13 31.30
CA GLY A 425 17.52 9.05 30.35
C GLY A 425 18.55 9.78 29.48
N LEU A 426 19.82 9.81 29.90
CA LEU A 426 20.93 10.36 29.12
C LEU A 426 21.06 9.73 27.73
N ILE A 427 20.59 8.49 27.52
CA ILE A 427 20.66 7.84 26.20
C ILE A 427 19.93 8.64 25.10
N HIS A 428 18.90 9.39 25.47
CA HIS A 428 18.09 10.19 24.53
C HIS A 428 18.88 11.34 23.90
N GLU A 429 19.96 11.81 24.53
CA GLU A 429 20.87 12.80 23.93
C GLU A 429 21.66 12.22 22.75
N PHE A 430 21.90 10.90 22.74
CA PHE A 430 22.75 10.24 21.76
C PHE A 430 21.97 9.50 20.68
N PHE A 431 20.69 9.23 20.91
CA PHE A 431 19.82 8.53 19.96
C PHE A 431 18.94 9.53 19.21
N THR A 432 18.92 9.42 17.88
CA THR A 432 18.06 10.25 17.03
C THR A 432 17.26 9.37 16.07
N PRO A 433 15.92 9.32 16.21
CA PRO A 433 15.03 8.77 15.21
C PRO A 433 15.24 9.37 13.81
N PHE A 434 15.27 8.49 12.80
CA PHE A 434 15.59 8.87 11.42
C PHE A 434 14.53 9.76 10.74
N ASP A 435 13.32 9.86 11.30
CA ASP A 435 12.21 10.60 10.72
C ASP A 435 12.43 12.12 10.78
N TYR A 436 13.14 12.61 11.80
CA TYR A 436 13.53 14.02 11.96
C TYR A 436 15.04 14.26 11.95
N ALA A 437 15.88 13.24 12.06
CA ALA A 437 17.34 13.40 12.09
C ALA A 437 17.88 14.31 10.98
N THR A 438 18.84 15.17 11.36
CA THR A 438 19.59 16.01 10.43
C THR A 438 20.33 15.11 9.44
N LYS A 439 20.21 15.40 8.14
CA LYS A 439 20.84 14.59 7.10
C LYS A 439 21.16 15.36 5.84
N ASP A 440 22.14 14.85 5.10
CA ASP A 440 22.40 15.23 3.72
C ASP A 440 22.06 14.06 2.79
N ARG A 441 21.23 14.33 1.77
CA ARG A 441 20.87 13.35 0.74
C ARG A 441 21.38 13.79 -0.62
N TYR A 442 22.08 12.88 -1.29
CA TYR A 442 22.54 13.05 -2.66
C TYR A 442 21.81 12.04 -3.55
N ARG A 443 21.26 12.53 -4.68
CA ARG A 443 20.68 11.65 -5.70
C ARG A 443 21.24 11.95 -7.07
N ALA A 444 21.62 10.92 -7.80
CA ALA A 444 22.00 11.00 -9.20
C ALA A 444 21.19 10.00 -10.02
N LYS A 445 20.55 10.47 -11.09
CA LYS A 445 19.78 9.61 -12.00
C LYS A 445 20.19 9.84 -13.45
N VAL A 446 20.43 8.76 -14.17
CA VAL A 446 20.64 8.75 -15.62
C VAL A 446 19.57 7.86 -16.25
N ALA A 447 18.95 8.31 -17.32
CA ALA A 447 18.01 7.49 -18.09
C ALA A 447 18.19 7.69 -19.59
N PHE A 448 18.00 6.62 -20.34
CA PHE A 448 18.05 6.57 -21.79
C PHE A 448 16.81 5.88 -22.33
N GLU A 449 16.23 6.46 -23.38
CA GLU A 449 15.15 5.85 -24.17
C GLU A 449 15.65 5.71 -25.60
N PHE A 450 15.76 4.49 -26.10
CA PHE A 450 16.21 4.23 -27.47
C PHE A 450 15.05 3.75 -28.34
N ASN A 451 14.94 4.34 -29.52
CA ASN A 451 14.01 3.94 -30.58
C ASN A 451 14.78 3.78 -31.91
N PRO A 452 15.73 2.83 -32.01
CA PRO A 452 16.57 2.64 -33.19
C PRO A 452 15.77 2.26 -34.45
N LEU A 453 14.57 1.71 -34.27
CA LEU A 453 13.62 1.33 -35.33
C LEU A 453 12.20 1.68 -34.88
N GLU A 454 11.26 1.89 -35.79
CA GLU A 454 9.85 2.20 -35.48
C GLU A 454 9.12 1.13 -34.62
N ARG A 455 9.71 -0.06 -34.51
CA ARG A 455 9.14 -1.24 -33.83
C ARG A 455 10.03 -1.81 -32.75
N LEU A 456 10.99 -1.02 -32.26
CA LEU A 456 11.89 -1.41 -31.18
C LEU A 456 12.07 -0.20 -30.27
N GLY A 457 11.49 -0.26 -29.07
CA GLY A 457 11.79 0.65 -27.98
C GLY A 457 12.63 -0.07 -26.93
N LEU A 458 13.58 0.65 -26.33
CA LEU A 458 14.40 0.18 -25.22
C LEU A 458 14.47 1.30 -24.17
N GLY A 459 14.26 0.96 -22.90
CA GLY A 459 14.51 1.83 -21.76
C GLY A 459 15.70 1.33 -20.95
N LEU A 460 16.52 2.25 -20.44
CA LEU A 460 17.57 1.97 -19.47
C LEU A 460 17.66 3.12 -18.48
N SER A 461 17.60 2.85 -17.18
CA SER A 461 17.80 3.87 -16.16
C SER A 461 18.62 3.35 -15.00
N TYR A 462 19.44 4.24 -14.43
CA TYR A 462 20.20 4.00 -13.23
C TYR A 462 20.00 5.16 -12.25
N SER A 463 19.72 4.85 -10.99
CA SER A 463 19.59 5.82 -9.90
C SER A 463 20.48 5.43 -8.73
N LEU A 464 21.16 6.42 -8.15
CA LEU A 464 21.90 6.30 -6.90
C LEU A 464 21.29 7.27 -5.90
N VAL A 465 20.97 6.79 -4.71
CA VAL A 465 20.57 7.60 -3.55
C VAL A 465 21.54 7.30 -2.41
N PHE A 466 22.00 8.34 -1.74
CA PHE A 466 22.87 8.24 -0.57
C PHE A 466 22.40 9.27 0.46
N ASP A 467 21.97 8.79 1.61
CA ASP A 467 21.60 9.58 2.78
C ASP A 467 22.68 9.42 3.85
N ASP A 468 23.16 10.55 4.34
CA ASP A 468 24.19 10.64 5.37
C ASP A 468 23.63 11.32 6.62
N TYR A 469 23.67 10.64 7.75
CA TYR A 469 23.15 11.10 9.04
C TYR A 469 24.29 11.51 9.98
N ASP A 470 25.23 12.32 9.48
CA ASP A 470 26.45 12.81 10.16
C ASP A 470 26.26 13.35 11.60
N ALA A 471 25.06 13.82 11.94
CA ALA A 471 24.75 14.39 13.25
C ALA A 471 24.23 13.35 14.27
N THR A 472 23.93 12.13 13.85
CA THR A 472 23.28 11.10 14.66
C THR A 472 24.33 10.13 15.21
N GLN A 473 24.44 10.00 16.54
CA GLN A 473 25.39 9.06 17.14
C GLN A 473 24.82 7.62 17.25
N PHE A 474 23.53 7.48 17.55
CA PHE A 474 22.81 6.21 17.52
C PHE A 474 21.50 6.35 16.76
N GLY A 475 21.12 5.31 16.04
CA GLY A 475 20.06 5.33 15.03
C GLY A 475 20.63 5.04 13.64
N LEU A 476 19.86 5.38 12.61
CA LEU A 476 20.29 5.24 11.22
C LEU A 476 21.47 6.19 10.95
N GLN A 477 22.58 5.64 10.49
CA GLN A 477 23.83 6.36 10.18
C GLN A 477 23.92 6.69 8.70
N LYS A 478 23.56 5.72 7.86
CA LYS A 478 23.67 5.81 6.40
C LYS A 478 22.58 4.96 5.76
N ASP A 479 22.04 5.45 4.64
CA ASP A 479 21.16 4.67 3.77
C ASP A 479 21.55 4.87 2.31
N GLN A 480 21.84 3.79 1.60
CA GLN A 480 22.31 3.82 0.22
C GLN A 480 21.46 2.91 -0.65
N ARG A 481 21.17 3.36 -1.87
CA ARG A 481 20.37 2.63 -2.83
C ARG A 481 20.88 2.77 -4.25
N HIS A 482 21.06 1.63 -4.92
CA HIS A 482 21.35 1.54 -6.34
C HIS A 482 20.17 0.90 -7.05
N GLU A 483 19.65 1.54 -8.08
CA GLU A 483 18.53 1.02 -8.87
C GLU A 483 18.94 0.97 -10.34
N LEU A 484 18.89 -0.20 -10.96
CA LEU A 484 19.09 -0.41 -12.40
C LEU A 484 17.84 -1.04 -13.00
N TYR A 485 17.23 -0.34 -13.96
CA TYR A 485 16.04 -0.83 -14.67
C TYR A 485 16.26 -0.80 -16.17
N ALA A 486 15.88 -1.87 -16.85
CA ALA A 486 15.92 -1.99 -18.30
C ALA A 486 14.63 -2.60 -18.83
N ASP A 487 14.15 -2.10 -19.96
CA ASP A 487 12.97 -2.64 -20.63
C ASP A 487 13.15 -2.64 -22.15
N ALA A 488 12.42 -3.52 -22.82
CA ALA A 488 12.39 -3.60 -24.26
C ALA A 488 11.01 -4.03 -24.75
N ASN A 489 10.49 -3.29 -25.72
CA ASN A 489 9.27 -3.64 -26.45
C ASN A 489 9.58 -3.71 -27.95
N MET A 490 9.27 -4.85 -28.56
CA MET A 490 9.58 -5.05 -29.97
C MET A 490 8.47 -5.76 -30.74
N GLN A 491 8.30 -5.36 -32.00
CA GLN A 491 7.44 -6.04 -32.96
C GLN A 491 8.26 -6.57 -34.14
N LEU A 492 8.49 -7.88 -34.15
CA LEU A 492 9.26 -8.57 -35.17
C LEU A 492 8.45 -8.75 -36.48
N PRO A 493 9.12 -9.04 -37.62
CA PRO A 493 8.45 -9.55 -38.81
C PRO A 493 7.53 -10.74 -38.48
N ALA A 494 6.45 -10.92 -39.23
CA ALA A 494 5.34 -11.85 -38.92
C ALA A 494 4.42 -11.44 -37.76
N LYS A 495 4.43 -10.17 -37.32
CA LYS A 495 3.53 -9.62 -36.27
C LYS A 495 3.73 -10.23 -34.87
N ILE A 496 4.87 -10.89 -34.64
CA ILE A 496 5.27 -11.34 -33.30
C ILE A 496 5.57 -10.10 -32.45
N LYS A 497 5.07 -10.07 -31.21
CA LYS A 497 5.39 -9.02 -30.23
C LYS A 497 6.14 -9.64 -29.07
N LEU A 498 7.18 -8.96 -28.61
CA LEU A 498 7.98 -9.33 -27.45
C LEU A 498 8.08 -8.11 -26.54
N ASP A 499 7.68 -8.29 -25.29
CA ASP A 499 7.83 -7.31 -24.22
C ASP A 499 8.69 -7.95 -23.14
N THR A 500 9.73 -7.27 -22.66
CA THR A 500 10.63 -7.79 -21.63
C THR A 500 11.14 -6.67 -20.74
N TYR A 501 11.43 -7.00 -19.50
CA TYR A 501 11.96 -6.07 -18.51
C TYR A 501 12.91 -6.81 -17.58
N ALA A 502 13.83 -6.05 -16.99
CA ALA A 502 14.70 -6.50 -15.92
C ALA A 502 14.97 -5.35 -14.95
N GLY A 503 15.06 -5.67 -13.66
CA GLY A 503 15.36 -4.74 -12.59
C GLY A 503 16.37 -5.35 -11.63
N TYR A 504 17.25 -4.52 -11.10
CA TYR A 504 18.13 -4.86 -10.00
C TYR A 504 18.19 -3.67 -9.04
N GLU A 505 17.97 -3.93 -7.76
CA GLU A 505 18.06 -2.94 -6.69
C GLU A 505 18.98 -3.50 -5.61
N TYR A 506 19.95 -2.69 -5.17
CA TYR A 506 20.79 -2.96 -4.01
C TYR A 506 20.55 -1.86 -2.98
N THR A 507 20.24 -2.25 -1.74
CA THR A 507 20.10 -1.33 -0.61
C THR A 507 21.02 -1.72 0.52
N GLU A 508 21.63 -0.73 1.15
CA GLU A 508 22.51 -0.88 2.29
C GLU A 508 22.13 0.17 3.33
N SER A 509 21.77 -0.26 4.54
CA SER A 509 21.42 0.63 5.65
C SER A 509 22.27 0.30 6.88
N GLU A 510 22.97 1.29 7.43
CA GLU A 510 23.83 1.14 8.60
C GLU A 510 23.17 1.79 9.83
N PHE A 511 23.11 1.05 10.94
CA PHE A 511 22.60 1.52 12.22
C PHE A 511 23.65 1.37 13.31
N ASP A 512 23.71 2.38 14.19
CA ASP A 512 24.49 2.31 15.41
C ASP A 512 23.57 2.29 16.64
N SER A 513 23.92 1.45 17.60
CA SER A 513 23.12 1.20 18.80
C SER A 513 23.98 1.03 20.05
N ARG A 514 23.35 1.17 21.22
CA ARG A 514 24.00 0.93 22.50
C ARG A 514 23.22 -0.08 23.33
N ARG A 515 23.95 -1.06 23.85
CA ARG A 515 23.49 -1.88 24.98
C ARG A 515 24.07 -1.32 26.26
N PHE A 516 23.24 -1.15 27.27
CA PHE A 516 23.68 -0.74 28.61
C PHE A 516 22.80 -1.36 29.70
N ASN A 517 23.38 -1.48 30.89
CA ASN A 517 22.64 -1.73 32.13
C ASN A 517 22.38 -0.40 32.85
N PRO A 518 21.44 -0.35 33.81
CA PRO A 518 21.13 0.87 34.53
C PRO A 518 22.36 1.57 35.12
N GLY A 519 22.50 2.86 34.82
CA GLY A 519 23.67 3.71 35.11
C GLY A 519 24.75 3.70 34.02
N GLY A 520 24.54 2.98 32.90
CA GLY A 520 25.50 2.80 31.81
C GLY A 520 25.13 3.50 30.50
N ALA A 521 24.14 4.39 30.50
CA ALA A 521 23.65 5.05 29.28
C ALA A 521 24.72 5.88 28.55
N ASP A 522 25.66 6.49 29.26
CA ASP A 522 26.71 7.33 28.68
C ASP A 522 27.65 6.53 27.73
N PRO A 523 27.61 6.80 26.41
CA PRO A 523 28.42 6.10 25.42
C PRO A 523 29.88 6.51 25.39
N THR A 524 30.26 7.59 26.06
CA THR A 524 31.64 8.08 26.12
C THR A 524 32.50 7.30 27.12
N LEU A 525 31.85 6.58 28.04
CA LEU A 525 32.54 5.71 28.99
C LEU A 525 33.15 4.48 28.28
N PRO A 526 34.32 3.99 28.74
CA PRO A 526 34.96 2.83 28.14
C PRO A 526 34.02 1.60 28.08
N PRO A 527 33.95 0.89 26.94
CA PRO A 527 33.06 -0.25 26.80
C PRO A 527 33.48 -1.41 27.70
N ASP A 528 32.49 -2.15 28.19
CA ASP A 528 32.65 -3.38 28.96
C ASP A 528 31.69 -4.48 28.46
N ALA A 529 31.61 -5.61 29.18
CA ALA A 529 30.79 -6.75 28.80
C ALA A 529 29.27 -6.50 28.84
N LEU A 530 28.83 -5.45 29.53
CA LEU A 530 27.44 -5.11 29.82
C LEU A 530 27.04 -3.76 29.24
N ASN A 531 28.00 -2.87 28.99
CA ASN A 531 27.80 -1.53 28.44
C ASN A 531 28.72 -1.33 27.23
N PHE A 532 28.16 -1.41 26.03
CA PHE A 532 28.93 -1.29 24.79
C PHE A 532 28.07 -0.81 23.62
N ASN A 533 28.74 -0.18 22.66
CA ASN A 533 28.14 0.17 21.38
C ASN A 533 28.31 -1.00 20.40
N TRP A 534 27.36 -1.11 19.49
CA TRP A 534 27.32 -2.13 18.44
C TRP A 534 26.61 -1.54 17.22
N SER A 535 26.90 -2.08 16.05
CA SER A 535 26.34 -1.64 14.78
C SER A 535 25.66 -2.80 14.06
N GLU A 536 24.71 -2.45 13.20
CA GLU A 536 23.98 -3.36 12.31
C GLU A 536 24.08 -2.82 10.88
N GLU A 537 24.33 -3.69 9.92
CA GLU A 537 24.33 -3.38 8.49
C GLU A 537 23.31 -4.30 7.81
N PHE A 538 22.34 -3.69 7.13
CA PHE A 538 21.30 -4.40 6.39
C PHE A 538 21.58 -4.27 4.90
N ASP A 539 21.85 -5.40 4.25
CA ASP A 539 22.08 -5.47 2.81
C ASP A 539 20.96 -6.25 2.14
N TYR A 540 20.36 -5.68 1.09
CA TYR A 540 19.37 -6.39 0.29
C TYR A 540 19.65 -6.25 -1.21
N ASP A 541 19.62 -7.39 -1.90
CA ASP A 541 19.65 -7.52 -3.35
C ASP A 541 18.28 -7.95 -3.86
N PHE A 542 17.61 -7.08 -4.62
CA PHE A 542 16.39 -7.42 -5.34
C PHE A 542 16.69 -7.55 -6.83
N PHE A 543 16.24 -8.64 -7.45
CA PHE A 543 16.33 -8.85 -8.89
C PHE A 543 14.98 -9.28 -9.46
N VAL A 544 14.62 -8.74 -10.63
CA VAL A 544 13.44 -9.21 -11.37
C VAL A 544 13.75 -9.27 -12.85
N ILE A 545 13.24 -10.29 -13.53
CA ILE A 545 13.27 -10.39 -14.97
C ILE A 545 11.98 -11.02 -15.48
N GLY A 546 11.43 -10.47 -16.55
CA GLY A 546 10.20 -10.95 -17.13
C GLY A 546 10.15 -10.80 -18.64
N SER A 547 9.40 -11.68 -19.28
CA SER A 547 9.18 -11.63 -20.72
C SER A 547 7.81 -12.18 -21.10
N LYS A 548 7.18 -11.50 -22.07
CA LYS A 548 5.93 -11.90 -22.69
C LYS A 548 6.08 -11.91 -24.20
N VAL A 549 5.69 -13.01 -24.83
CA VAL A 549 5.74 -13.19 -26.28
C VAL A 549 4.35 -13.47 -26.82
N PHE A 550 3.91 -12.69 -27.80
CA PHE A 550 2.71 -12.94 -28.59
C PHE A 550 3.11 -13.40 -29.99
N ILE A 551 2.65 -14.58 -30.40
CA ILE A 551 3.01 -15.22 -31.68
C ILE A 551 1.72 -15.56 -32.44
N PRO A 552 1.40 -14.84 -33.54
CA PRO A 552 0.31 -15.24 -34.41
C PRO A 552 0.76 -16.40 -35.31
N ILE A 553 0.42 -17.63 -34.92
CA ILE A 553 0.89 -18.87 -35.59
C ILE A 553 0.26 -19.01 -36.98
N ILE A 554 -1.07 -18.87 -37.05
CA ILE A 554 -1.85 -18.83 -38.29
C ILE A 554 -2.97 -17.81 -38.12
N ALA A 555 -3.71 -17.49 -39.20
CA ALA A 555 -4.71 -16.40 -39.20
C ALA A 555 -5.76 -16.45 -38.07
N ARG A 556 -5.99 -17.62 -37.48
CA ARG A 556 -6.98 -17.87 -36.41
C ARG A 556 -6.38 -18.49 -35.14
N LEU A 557 -5.07 -18.66 -35.05
CA LEU A 557 -4.42 -19.24 -33.88
C LEU A 557 -3.29 -18.34 -33.41
N ASP A 558 -3.47 -17.80 -32.22
CA ASP A 558 -2.47 -16.98 -31.53
C ASP A 558 -1.90 -17.80 -30.36
N LEU A 559 -0.60 -17.69 -30.12
CA LEU A 559 0.09 -18.28 -28.98
C LEU A 559 0.66 -17.16 -28.12
N VAL A 560 0.46 -17.24 -26.80
CA VAL A 560 1.03 -16.31 -25.83
C VAL A 560 1.86 -17.07 -24.82
N LEU A 561 3.10 -16.66 -24.67
CA LEU A 561 4.05 -17.17 -23.68
C LEU A 561 4.38 -16.05 -22.70
N ASN A 562 4.50 -16.37 -21.42
CA ASN A 562 5.05 -15.48 -20.41
C ASN A 562 5.94 -16.26 -19.46
N ALA A 563 6.95 -15.59 -18.93
CA ALA A 563 7.78 -16.10 -17.84
C ALA A 563 8.33 -14.91 -17.06
N ASP A 564 8.26 -14.99 -15.74
CA ASP A 564 8.73 -13.97 -14.82
C ASP A 564 9.45 -14.65 -13.65
N TYR A 565 10.57 -14.08 -13.23
CA TYR A 565 11.38 -14.55 -12.11
C TYR A 565 11.76 -13.36 -11.25
N GLN A 566 11.58 -13.49 -9.94
CA GLN A 566 11.95 -12.48 -8.95
C GLN A 566 12.70 -13.09 -7.77
N PHE A 567 13.77 -12.39 -7.42
CA PHE A 567 14.84 -12.56 -6.44
C PHE A 567 14.82 -11.57 -5.27
N VAL A 568 14.79 -11.95 -4.00
CA VAL A 568 15.31 -11.12 -2.89
C VAL A 568 16.32 -11.95 -2.08
N ASP A 569 17.49 -11.37 -1.83
CA ASP A 569 18.53 -11.85 -0.92
C ASP A 569 18.76 -10.75 0.12
N GLY A 570 18.67 -11.07 1.41
CA GLY A 570 18.88 -10.12 2.49
C GLY A 570 19.85 -10.64 3.52
N ASN A 571 20.78 -9.78 3.94
CA ASN A 571 21.79 -10.09 4.95
C ASN A 571 21.77 -9.03 6.06
N ILE A 572 22.00 -9.46 7.30
CA ILE A 572 22.16 -8.58 8.46
C ILE A 572 23.47 -8.89 9.16
N ASP A 573 24.41 -7.95 9.05
CA ASP A 573 25.71 -8.00 9.68
C ASP A 573 25.73 -7.23 11.00
N PHE A 574 26.52 -7.71 11.95
CA PHE A 574 26.58 -7.15 13.29
C PHE A 574 28.03 -6.93 13.73
N ALA A 575 28.36 -5.73 14.20
CA ALA A 575 29.65 -5.46 14.83
C ALA A 575 29.49 -5.00 16.28
N ARG A 576 30.42 -5.41 17.16
CA ARG A 576 30.47 -4.92 18.55
C ARG A 576 31.88 -4.90 19.09
N SER A 577 32.09 -4.12 20.17
CA SER A 577 33.40 -4.06 20.81
C SER A 577 33.87 -5.43 21.35
N ALA A 578 35.17 -5.70 21.32
CA ALA A 578 35.73 -6.96 21.85
C ALA A 578 35.51 -7.11 23.37
N ALA A 579 35.30 -6.00 24.10
CA ALA A 579 34.97 -6.03 25.52
C ALA A 579 33.59 -6.67 25.81
N ALA A 580 32.69 -6.64 24.82
CA ALA A 580 31.36 -7.26 24.84
C ALA A 580 31.38 -8.79 24.64
N GLY A 581 32.50 -9.36 24.21
CA GLY A 581 32.67 -10.77 23.89
C GLY A 581 32.98 -11.04 22.41
N ALA A 582 32.74 -12.27 21.96
CA ALA A 582 32.95 -12.67 20.57
C ALA A 582 32.05 -11.85 19.61
N PRO A 583 32.41 -11.66 18.33
CA PRO A 583 31.51 -11.05 17.34
C PRO A 583 30.16 -11.77 17.29
N LEU A 584 29.11 -11.02 16.94
CA LEU A 584 27.81 -11.60 16.62
C LEU A 584 27.91 -12.26 15.23
N GLY A 585 27.06 -13.26 14.98
CA GLY A 585 27.01 -13.92 13.68
C GLY A 585 26.16 -13.11 12.71
N THR A 586 26.51 -13.17 11.43
CA THR A 586 25.70 -12.67 10.32
C THR A 586 24.43 -13.50 10.18
N ILE A 587 23.31 -12.83 9.91
CA ILE A 587 22.08 -13.46 9.44
C ILE A 587 22.11 -13.38 7.91
N THR A 588 22.06 -14.52 7.22
CA THR A 588 22.26 -14.59 5.77
C THR A 588 21.00 -14.83 4.94
N GLU A 589 19.86 -14.99 5.60
CA GLU A 589 18.56 -15.32 4.98
C GLU A 589 17.50 -14.40 5.58
N ALA A 590 17.66 -13.08 5.38
CA ALA A 590 16.77 -12.06 5.91
C ALA A 590 15.73 -11.66 4.86
N ASP A 591 14.48 -12.13 5.01
CA ASP A 591 13.42 -11.90 4.04
C ASP A 591 13.75 -12.42 2.62
N ASP A 592 14.55 -13.48 2.50
CA ASP A 592 14.88 -14.06 1.20
C ASP A 592 13.65 -14.69 0.59
N TYR A 593 13.38 -14.37 -0.66
CA TYR A 593 12.32 -15.06 -1.37
C TYR A 593 12.60 -15.16 -2.85
N TYR A 594 12.05 -16.21 -3.45
CA TYR A 594 12.04 -16.36 -4.89
C TYR A 594 10.65 -16.73 -5.38
N LYS A 595 10.27 -16.14 -6.51
CA LYS A 595 9.04 -16.49 -7.21
C LYS A 595 9.29 -16.64 -8.70
N THR A 596 8.81 -17.75 -9.23
CA THR A 596 8.83 -18.06 -10.66
C THR A 596 7.40 -18.20 -11.14
N THR A 597 7.08 -17.51 -12.23
CA THR A 597 5.82 -17.71 -12.94
C THR A 597 6.11 -18.02 -14.39
N ALA A 598 5.38 -18.96 -14.99
CA ALA A 598 5.50 -19.28 -16.40
C ALA A 598 4.14 -19.69 -16.95
N GLY A 599 3.78 -19.20 -18.13
CA GLY A 599 2.48 -19.44 -18.72
C GLY A 599 2.54 -19.62 -20.21
N ILE A 600 1.72 -20.53 -20.72
CA ILE A 600 1.45 -20.72 -22.14
C ILE A 600 -0.05 -20.75 -22.35
N LYS A 601 -0.55 -19.97 -23.32
CA LYS A 601 -1.94 -20.08 -23.77
C LYS A 601 -2.06 -20.00 -25.27
N SER A 602 -2.90 -20.86 -25.81
CA SER A 602 -3.28 -20.89 -27.23
C SER A 602 -4.70 -20.35 -27.37
N ILE A 603 -4.88 -19.37 -28.25
CA ILE A 603 -6.16 -18.71 -28.50
C ILE A 603 -6.57 -19.01 -29.94
N TYR A 604 -7.61 -19.83 -30.10
CA TYR A 604 -8.17 -20.18 -31.39
C TYR A 604 -9.46 -19.41 -31.68
N LYS A 605 -9.44 -18.56 -32.70
CA LYS A 605 -10.61 -17.83 -33.23
C LYS A 605 -11.43 -18.77 -34.12
N ALA A 606 -12.47 -19.38 -33.56
CA ALA A 606 -13.33 -20.29 -34.30
C ALA A 606 -14.06 -19.56 -35.45
N ASP A 607 -14.55 -18.36 -35.18
CA ASP A 607 -15.07 -17.40 -36.15
C ASP A 607 -14.83 -15.96 -35.64
N ASP A 608 -15.55 -14.98 -36.18
CA ASP A 608 -15.39 -13.56 -35.82
C ASP A 608 -15.99 -13.23 -34.43
N GLN A 609 -16.83 -14.11 -33.89
CA GLN A 609 -17.54 -13.95 -32.62
C GLN A 609 -17.00 -14.88 -31.53
N TRP A 610 -16.61 -16.11 -31.87
CA TRP A 610 -16.16 -17.13 -30.94
C TRP A 610 -14.64 -17.30 -30.92
N SER A 611 -14.07 -17.31 -29.72
CA SER A 611 -12.71 -17.78 -29.49
C SER A 611 -12.62 -18.76 -28.32
N ILE A 612 -11.69 -19.71 -28.44
CA ILE A 612 -11.42 -20.73 -27.44
C ILE A 612 -9.96 -20.58 -27.01
N THR A 613 -9.73 -20.46 -25.72
CA THR A 613 -8.42 -20.41 -25.10
C THR A 613 -8.15 -21.68 -24.32
N LEU A 614 -7.00 -22.28 -24.54
CA LEU A 614 -6.45 -23.34 -23.69
C LEU A 614 -5.15 -22.82 -23.10
N GLY A 615 -5.02 -22.88 -21.78
CA GLY A 615 -3.87 -22.35 -21.07
C GLY A 615 -3.34 -23.31 -20.01
N TYR A 616 -2.04 -23.18 -19.77
CA TYR A 616 -1.32 -23.78 -18.67
C TYR A 616 -0.47 -22.68 -18.01
N ALA A 617 -0.47 -22.64 -16.70
CA ALA A 617 0.35 -21.76 -15.90
C ALA A 617 1.04 -22.56 -14.79
N TYR A 618 2.27 -22.16 -14.49
CA TYR A 618 3.10 -22.66 -13.40
C TYR A 618 3.44 -21.46 -12.52
N GLU A 619 3.26 -21.61 -11.22
CA GLU A 619 3.63 -20.61 -10.23
C GLU A 619 4.32 -21.32 -9.06
N LYS A 620 5.51 -20.86 -8.69
CA LYS A 620 6.22 -21.33 -7.52
C LYS A 620 6.73 -20.13 -6.73
N SER A 621 6.49 -20.13 -5.44
CA SER A 621 6.99 -19.11 -4.51
C SER A 621 7.53 -19.79 -3.28
N ASN A 622 8.67 -19.33 -2.79
CA ASN A 622 9.23 -19.79 -1.52
C ASN A 622 9.79 -18.61 -0.76
N LEU A 623 9.63 -18.62 0.57
CA LEU A 623 10.17 -17.64 1.49
C LEU A 623 11.14 -18.34 2.45
N ASP A 624 12.42 -18.00 2.32
CA ASP A 624 13.49 -18.47 3.20
C ASP A 624 13.84 -17.33 4.17
N ASP A 625 13.55 -17.52 5.46
CA ASP A 625 13.74 -16.43 6.41
C ASP A 625 14.09 -17.01 7.78
N TRP A 626 15.26 -16.60 8.28
CA TRP A 626 15.85 -17.03 9.54
C TRP A 626 14.90 -16.95 10.74
N ARG A 627 13.92 -16.03 10.73
CA ARG A 627 12.91 -15.88 11.79
C ARG A 627 12.05 -17.13 11.94
N TYR A 628 12.01 -17.94 10.90
CA TYR A 628 11.14 -19.08 10.77
C TYR A 628 11.90 -20.39 10.54
N ASP A 629 13.22 -20.33 10.57
CA ASP A 629 14.07 -21.51 10.66
C ASP A 629 13.69 -22.36 11.86
N ASN A 630 13.42 -23.63 11.61
CA ASN A 630 12.96 -24.58 12.63
C ASN A 630 11.67 -24.14 13.35
N PHE A 631 10.88 -23.22 12.76
CA PHE A 631 9.57 -22.88 13.26
C PHE A 631 8.72 -24.14 13.22
N THR A 632 8.17 -24.52 14.37
CA THR A 632 7.41 -25.75 14.54
C THR A 632 6.32 -25.52 15.55
N TYR A 633 5.18 -26.20 15.39
CA TYR A 633 4.16 -26.21 16.43
C TYR A 633 4.75 -26.80 17.71
N ARG A 634 4.64 -26.05 18.81
CA ARG A 634 5.19 -26.47 20.11
C ARG A 634 4.20 -26.19 21.22
N SER A 635 4.10 -27.13 22.17
CA SER A 635 3.39 -26.93 23.44
C SER A 635 4.38 -27.00 24.61
N GLY A 636 4.34 -26.03 25.53
CA GLY A 636 5.31 -25.90 26.63
C GLY A 636 5.35 -24.48 27.22
N SER A 637 6.54 -23.93 27.46
CA SER A 637 6.68 -22.54 27.93
C SER A 637 6.51 -21.48 26.82
N VAL A 638 6.47 -21.92 25.55
CA VAL A 638 6.25 -21.11 24.34
C VAL A 638 5.32 -21.93 23.43
N TYR A 639 4.26 -21.32 22.91
CA TYR A 639 3.25 -21.94 22.03
C TYR A 639 3.25 -21.31 20.62
N LEU A 640 3.88 -21.97 19.66
CA LEU A 640 3.90 -21.50 18.28
C LEU A 640 2.69 -22.04 17.52
N SER A 641 1.81 -21.14 17.06
CA SER A 641 0.52 -21.47 16.40
C SER A 641 0.63 -21.73 14.90
N GLY A 642 1.84 -21.72 14.33
CA GLY A 642 2.02 -22.02 12.91
C GLY A 642 1.65 -20.88 11.96
N ASP A 643 1.42 -19.66 12.44
CA ASP A 643 1.07 -18.51 11.60
C ASP A 643 2.14 -18.19 10.53
N GLY A 644 3.37 -18.63 10.78
CA GLY A 644 4.48 -18.58 9.85
C GLY A 644 4.82 -19.90 9.16
N LEU A 645 3.94 -20.90 9.09
CA LEU A 645 4.25 -22.16 8.40
C LEU A 645 3.67 -22.24 6.99
N ASP A 646 2.65 -21.44 6.69
CA ASP A 646 1.97 -21.46 5.40
C ASP A 646 2.51 -20.37 4.45
N ARG A 647 3.38 -20.75 3.50
CA ARG A 647 4.20 -19.79 2.73
C ARG A 647 4.59 -20.22 1.34
N ASP A 648 5.09 -21.43 1.26
CA ASP A 648 5.68 -21.97 0.06
C ASP A 648 4.58 -22.68 -0.71
N TYR A 649 4.56 -22.46 -2.02
CA TYR A 649 3.67 -23.22 -2.89
C TYR A 649 4.32 -23.47 -4.22
N GLU A 650 3.85 -24.55 -4.84
CA GLU A 650 4.15 -24.91 -6.20
C GLU A 650 2.87 -25.45 -6.84
N VAL A 651 2.40 -24.77 -7.88
CA VAL A 651 1.11 -25.06 -8.51
C VAL A 651 1.21 -25.12 -10.02
N HIS A 652 0.54 -26.13 -10.57
CA HIS A 652 0.30 -26.33 -11.98
C HIS A 652 -1.17 -26.08 -12.27
N GLN A 653 -1.49 -24.98 -12.95
CA GLN A 653 -2.85 -24.62 -13.32
C GLN A 653 -3.11 -24.92 -14.80
N VAL A 654 -4.20 -25.63 -15.09
CA VAL A 654 -4.73 -25.81 -16.45
C VAL A 654 -6.09 -25.14 -16.53
N TYR A 655 -6.35 -24.41 -17.61
CA TYR A 655 -7.66 -23.80 -17.84
C TYR A 655 -8.09 -23.83 -19.30
N ALA A 656 -9.40 -23.91 -19.49
CA ALA A 656 -10.06 -23.71 -20.77
C ALA A 656 -11.06 -22.56 -20.64
N LEU A 657 -11.07 -21.65 -21.61
CA LEU A 657 -11.95 -20.49 -21.63
C LEU A 657 -12.59 -20.36 -23.00
N THR A 658 -13.90 -20.14 -23.04
CA THR A 658 -14.61 -19.78 -24.27
C THR A 658 -15.07 -18.32 -24.16
N SER A 659 -14.78 -17.54 -25.19
CA SER A 659 -15.15 -16.13 -25.29
C SER A 659 -16.08 -15.92 -26.48
N TYR A 660 -17.22 -15.27 -26.26
CA TYR A 660 -18.18 -14.89 -27.28
C TYR A 660 -18.33 -13.38 -27.34
N ARG A 661 -18.03 -12.78 -28.49
CA ARG A 661 -18.19 -11.36 -28.78
C ARG A 661 -19.35 -11.14 -29.75
N PHE A 662 -20.23 -10.21 -29.43
CA PHE A 662 -21.40 -9.87 -30.25
C PHE A 662 -21.55 -8.38 -30.47
#